data_AF-A0A194QQL0-F1
#
_entry.id   AF-A0A194QQL0-F1
#
_cell.length_a   1.000
_cell.length_b   1.000
_cell.length_c   1.000
_cell.angle_alpha   90.00
_cell.angle_beta   90.00
_cell.angle_gamma   90.00
#
_symmetry.space_group_name_H-M   'P 1'
#
loop_
_entity.id
_entity.type
_entity.pdbx_description
1 polymer ?
#
loop_
_entity_poly.entity_id
_entity_poly.type
_entity_poly.pdbx_seq_one_letter_code
_entity_poly.pdbx_strand_id
1 'polypeptide(L)'
;MLLINLLCFFSGFNKKINLLKQTIIRLRNKCKTQSMKIKMASKVSKSKIFLEMVEQLPEPIKIFTNMQLKYLKKPRGRKYTLKEKILSLTILKQSSKAYNLLKNIFILPSKRTLQKLLSCVVLKPGINPHIMDNLKKAVVKLSTEKRLCSLIFDEVSLAPGLYYNYFHKEIIGFEDYGYKKTNKIADHALVLMIKSLKGRFKQPICFTFCQSATKKEDLKIIIKEVIKAISKTGLKIICTVCDQSAGNMSTIKSLHEDTVQEYVRRDEEFKSNGFEIDGVKIFTFFDPPHLLKGIRNNFLVKNIRFLHNGEVKIAKWEHLIMFMEKDVGDDELRLINKLTESHLIKDKIPRMKVKYAAQVFSQRLSAAIKFCTRNGVLPNECNDTADLLYLIDRLFDSFNGHSYKDEGKKFRTCFKNGSPHLKLWEQVLPSLRSMGFETKKKDGSIKYVKIPSVTNFISNINTFKDMWSFINKHYKITSILTRNLNQDPLENFFCKVRSNGIRNVNPTCDQFINAYKTLLINNFATPHSVNANCEEDNDIILQSMEQFLTGGTACAYDSIENIQINVLMDELETPTEPSQKIIGDLISQETKKYVAGSVLKQARAKVFKNCPVCTDFLIAKQKQETSFIYQRDYTKKSLIYPSTEILEVMKDMFRLISKCIQESPESRLLPDVIKFNIEIGCNFFILNKCKAHATTLKKFIISLTIKIVLYSWCMGVNKILKGKITKFNENDKIKTQACKYYKTHAKYKSK
;
A
#
# COMPACT_ATOMS: atom_id res chain seq x y z
N MET A 1 -59.27 -39.34 23.88
CA MET A 1 -58.65 -38.73 22.67
C MET A 1 -59.22 -37.34 22.34
N LEU A 2 -60.55 -37.12 22.42
CA LEU A 2 -61.21 -35.83 22.17
C LEU A 2 -60.76 -34.65 23.06
N LEU A 3 -60.50 -34.88 24.36
CA LEU A 3 -60.04 -33.84 25.29
C LEU A 3 -58.63 -33.29 24.98
N ILE A 4 -57.74 -34.13 24.46
CA ILE A 4 -56.37 -33.75 24.10
C ILE A 4 -56.37 -32.89 22.83
N ASN A 5 -57.25 -33.20 21.87
CA ASN A 5 -57.42 -32.40 20.65
C ASN A 5 -58.01 -31.02 20.96
N LEU A 6 -58.95 -30.90 21.91
CA LEU A 6 -59.46 -29.61 22.37
C LEU A 6 -58.36 -28.75 23.02
N LEU A 7 -57.55 -29.34 23.91
CA LEU A 7 -56.46 -28.63 24.60
C LEU A 7 -55.38 -28.14 23.63
N CYS A 8 -55.02 -28.96 22.63
CA CYS A 8 -54.10 -28.54 21.56
C CYS A 8 -54.68 -27.39 20.71
N PHE A 9 -55.97 -27.44 20.38
CA PHE A 9 -56.65 -26.39 19.62
C PHE A 9 -56.69 -25.05 20.38
N PHE A 10 -57.02 -25.08 21.68
CA PHE A 10 -56.98 -23.89 22.56
C PHE A 10 -55.56 -23.35 22.77
N SER A 11 -54.54 -24.22 22.85
CA SER A 11 -53.14 -23.79 22.95
C SER A 11 -52.64 -23.07 21.67
N GLY A 12 -53.06 -23.55 20.50
CA GLY A 12 -52.77 -22.93 19.20
C GLY A 12 -53.43 -21.57 19.04
N PHE A 13 -54.68 -21.44 19.48
CA PHE A 13 -55.41 -20.17 19.52
C PHE A 13 -54.73 -19.16 20.45
N ASN A 14 -54.33 -19.57 21.66
CA ASN A 14 -53.64 -18.70 22.61
C ASN A 14 -52.26 -18.23 22.10
N LYS A 15 -51.51 -19.10 21.41
CA LYS A 15 -50.26 -18.69 20.74
C LYS A 15 -50.52 -17.65 19.64
N LYS A 16 -51.56 -17.83 18.83
CA LYS A 16 -51.92 -16.90 17.74
C LYS A 16 -52.39 -15.55 18.29
N ILE A 17 -53.19 -15.55 19.37
CA ILE A 17 -53.61 -14.35 20.09
C ILE A 17 -52.40 -13.61 20.68
N ASN A 18 -51.44 -14.31 21.28
CA ASN A 18 -50.22 -13.68 21.80
C ASN A 18 -49.35 -13.09 20.69
N LEU A 19 -49.25 -13.76 19.53
CA LEU A 19 -48.52 -13.25 18.37
C LEU A 19 -49.17 -11.96 17.82
N LEU A 20 -50.50 -11.95 17.75
CA LEU A 20 -51.28 -10.77 17.33
C LEU A 20 -51.14 -9.62 18.32
N LYS A 21 -51.22 -9.89 19.64
CA LYS A 21 -50.97 -8.88 20.69
C LYS A 21 -49.57 -8.29 20.56
N GLN A 22 -48.53 -9.11 20.35
CA GLN A 22 -47.16 -8.62 20.11
C GLN A 22 -47.06 -7.78 18.83
N THR A 23 -47.77 -8.17 17.77
CA THR A 23 -47.78 -7.44 16.49
C THR A 23 -48.47 -6.08 16.64
N ILE A 24 -49.60 -6.02 17.36
CA ILE A 24 -50.31 -4.77 17.69
C ILE A 24 -49.42 -3.85 18.53
N ILE A 25 -48.70 -4.38 19.52
CA ILE A 25 -47.75 -3.59 20.32
C ILE A 25 -46.62 -3.03 19.45
N ARG A 26 -46.06 -3.83 18.53
CA ARG A 26 -45.04 -3.36 17.57
C ARG A 26 -45.59 -2.28 16.64
N LEU A 27 -46.80 -2.45 16.11
CA LEU A 27 -47.45 -1.47 15.22
C LEU A 27 -47.81 -0.18 15.96
N ARG A 28 -48.33 -0.27 17.19
CA ARG A 28 -48.59 0.90 18.05
C ARG A 28 -47.30 1.66 18.35
N ASN A 29 -46.22 0.96 18.69
CA ASN A 29 -44.91 1.59 18.88
C ASN A 29 -44.41 2.25 17.59
N LYS A 30 -44.60 1.61 16.43
CA LYS A 30 -44.24 2.17 15.11
C LYS A 30 -45.03 3.45 14.81
N CYS A 31 -46.35 3.45 15.03
CA CYS A 31 -47.22 4.63 14.90
C CYS A 31 -46.83 5.74 15.87
N LYS A 32 -46.57 5.41 17.14
CA LYS A 32 -46.11 6.39 18.16
C LYS A 32 -44.79 7.03 17.76
N THR A 33 -43.87 6.23 17.20
CA THR A 33 -42.57 6.72 16.70
C THR A 33 -42.74 7.59 15.46
N GLN A 34 -43.64 7.23 14.53
CA GLN A 34 -43.96 8.03 13.34
C GLN A 34 -44.65 9.34 13.71
N SER A 35 -45.63 9.32 14.62
CA SER A 35 -46.30 10.51 15.14
C SER A 35 -45.31 11.45 15.86
N MET A 36 -44.38 10.90 16.65
CA MET A 36 -43.29 11.70 17.24
C MET A 36 -42.35 12.29 16.18
N LYS A 37 -42.04 11.55 15.10
CA LYS A 37 -41.24 12.07 13.98
C LYS A 37 -41.98 13.20 13.24
N ILE A 38 -43.28 13.06 13.00
CA ILE A 38 -44.13 14.08 12.38
C ILE A 38 -44.20 15.33 13.29
N LYS A 39 -44.41 15.15 14.60
CA LYS A 39 -44.38 16.25 15.60
C LYS A 39 -43.00 16.90 15.75
N MET A 40 -41.90 16.17 15.51
CA MET A 40 -40.55 16.73 15.48
C MET A 40 -40.28 17.47 14.17
N ALA A 41 -40.74 16.94 13.04
CA ALA A 41 -40.66 17.60 11.73
C ALA A 41 -41.46 18.91 11.73
N SER A 42 -42.68 18.92 12.30
CA SER A 42 -43.49 20.13 12.45
C SER A 42 -42.91 21.16 13.43
N LYS A 43 -42.03 20.75 14.38
CA LYS A 43 -41.28 21.68 15.25
C LYS A 43 -39.99 22.21 14.61
N VAL A 44 -39.36 21.48 13.70
CA VAL A 44 -38.20 21.94 12.90
C VAL A 44 -38.67 22.82 11.74
N SER A 45 -39.94 22.70 11.33
CA SER A 45 -40.64 23.50 10.31
C SER A 45 -40.80 25.00 10.63
N LYS A 46 -40.19 25.55 11.69
CA LYS A 46 -40.44 26.95 12.09
C LYS A 46 -39.80 28.03 11.22
N SER A 47 -39.08 27.69 10.15
CA SER A 47 -39.17 28.51 8.93
C SER A 47 -38.98 27.63 7.69
N LYS A 48 -39.97 27.61 6.81
CA LYS A 48 -39.87 27.03 5.47
C LYS A 48 -38.63 27.57 4.73
N ILE A 49 -38.35 28.85 4.97
CA ILE A 49 -37.16 29.60 4.53
C ILE A 49 -35.85 28.90 4.93
N PHE A 50 -35.70 28.43 6.18
CA PHE A 50 -34.45 27.78 6.61
C PHE A 50 -34.24 26.43 5.92
N LEU A 51 -35.31 25.64 5.69
CA LEU A 51 -35.20 24.38 4.96
C LEU A 51 -34.88 24.63 3.48
N GLU A 52 -35.50 25.62 2.86
CA GLU A 52 -35.16 26.07 1.49
C GLU A 52 -33.70 26.53 1.40
N MET A 53 -33.20 27.30 2.38
CA MET A 53 -31.79 27.71 2.46
C MET A 53 -30.85 26.50 2.62
N VAL A 54 -31.19 25.53 3.47
CA VAL A 54 -30.38 24.31 3.63
C VAL A 54 -30.38 23.49 2.33
N GLU A 55 -31.48 23.45 1.59
CA GLU A 55 -31.53 22.79 0.28
C GLU A 55 -30.68 23.48 -0.79
N GLN A 56 -30.31 24.74 -0.62
CA GLN A 56 -29.39 25.44 -1.54
C GLN A 56 -27.91 25.20 -1.21
N LEU A 57 -27.58 24.64 -0.03
CA LEU A 57 -26.18 24.41 0.37
C LEU A 57 -25.51 23.28 -0.44
N PRO A 58 -24.17 23.20 -0.49
CA PRO A 58 -23.47 22.02 -1.00
C PRO A 58 -23.84 20.73 -0.24
N GLU A 59 -23.96 19.60 -0.95
CA GLU A 59 -24.40 18.31 -0.38
C GLU A 59 -23.67 17.89 0.93
N PRO A 60 -22.34 18.03 1.07
CA PRO A 60 -21.65 17.74 2.34
C PRO A 60 -22.14 18.59 3.51
N ILE A 61 -22.42 19.87 3.25
CA ILE A 61 -22.92 20.82 4.25
C ILE A 61 -24.37 20.48 4.60
N LYS A 62 -25.21 20.14 3.61
CA LYS A 62 -26.58 19.65 3.87
C LYS A 62 -26.57 18.45 4.81
N ILE A 63 -25.74 17.45 4.50
CA ILE A 63 -25.61 16.23 5.31
C ILE A 63 -25.16 16.59 6.74
N PHE A 64 -24.16 17.47 6.87
CA PHE A 64 -23.65 17.90 8.17
C PHE A 64 -24.71 18.62 9.01
N THR A 65 -25.38 19.62 8.44
CA THR A 65 -26.42 20.41 9.12
C THR A 65 -27.60 19.53 9.52
N ASN A 66 -28.08 18.68 8.62
CA ASN A 66 -29.17 17.74 8.91
C ASN A 66 -28.78 16.74 10.01
N MET A 67 -27.53 16.28 10.03
CA MET A 67 -27.01 15.43 11.10
C MET A 67 -27.04 16.14 12.46
N GLN A 68 -26.67 17.42 12.53
CA GLN A 68 -26.72 18.19 13.79
C GLN A 68 -28.16 18.33 14.29
N LEU A 69 -29.09 18.74 13.42
CA LEU A 69 -30.50 18.96 13.78
C LEU A 69 -31.21 17.67 14.21
N LYS A 70 -31.00 16.58 13.46
CA LYS A 70 -31.66 15.29 13.67
C LYS A 70 -31.31 14.64 15.01
N TYR A 71 -30.08 14.81 15.49
CA TYR A 71 -29.59 14.12 16.68
C TYR A 71 -29.43 15.02 17.91
N LEU A 72 -29.83 16.29 17.82
CA LEU A 72 -29.76 17.28 18.91
C LEU A 72 -30.40 16.75 20.20
N LYS A 73 -31.58 16.12 20.10
CA LYS A 73 -32.37 15.65 21.25
C LYS A 73 -31.99 14.25 21.77
N LYS A 74 -31.07 13.53 21.13
CA LYS A 74 -30.71 12.15 21.49
C LYS A 74 -29.24 12.05 21.89
N PRO A 75 -28.89 12.16 23.19
CA PRO A 75 -27.49 12.09 23.62
C PRO A 75 -26.88 10.69 23.49
N ARG A 76 -27.71 9.63 23.45
CA ARG A 76 -27.26 8.22 23.34
C ARG A 76 -27.99 7.49 22.22
N GLY A 77 -27.36 6.44 21.68
CA GLY A 77 -28.00 5.53 20.71
C GLY A 77 -28.26 6.13 19.32
N ARG A 78 -27.49 7.13 18.89
CA ARG A 78 -27.62 7.76 17.56
C ARG A 78 -27.36 6.75 16.44
N LYS A 79 -28.32 6.60 15.52
CA LYS A 79 -28.24 5.70 14.36
C LYS A 79 -27.90 6.47 13.10
N TYR A 80 -26.61 6.68 12.86
CA TYR A 80 -26.13 7.43 11.70
C TYR A 80 -26.36 6.70 10.37
N THR A 81 -26.73 7.45 9.33
CA THR A 81 -26.84 6.96 7.95
C THR A 81 -25.46 6.68 7.34
N LEU A 82 -25.41 6.02 6.19
CA LEU A 82 -24.13 5.76 5.51
C LEU A 82 -23.46 7.06 5.05
N LYS A 83 -24.21 7.98 4.42
CA LYS A 83 -23.72 9.30 4.00
C LYS A 83 -23.16 10.13 5.16
N GLU A 84 -23.84 10.15 6.31
CA GLU A 84 -23.37 10.81 7.54
C GLU A 84 -22.04 10.21 8.04
N LYS A 85 -21.91 8.87 7.99
CA LYS A 85 -20.68 8.17 8.36
C LYS A 85 -19.55 8.41 7.37
N ILE A 86 -19.85 8.44 6.07
CA ILE A 86 -18.88 8.73 4.99
C ILE A 86 -18.27 10.11 5.19
N LEU A 87 -19.11 11.14 5.35
CA LEU A 87 -18.65 12.51 5.58
C LEU A 87 -17.75 12.60 6.83
N SER A 88 -18.20 11.99 7.93
CA SER A 88 -17.44 11.95 9.18
C SER A 88 -16.13 11.18 9.04
N LEU A 89 -16.13 10.12 8.22
CA LEU A 89 -14.96 9.29 7.95
C LEU A 89 -13.91 10.06 7.14
N THR A 90 -14.31 10.85 6.14
CA THR A 90 -13.41 11.71 5.37
C THR A 90 -12.65 12.67 6.30
N ILE A 91 -13.36 13.32 7.23
CA ILE A 91 -12.75 14.22 8.22
C ILE A 91 -11.80 13.45 9.15
N LEU A 92 -12.24 12.29 9.68
CA LEU A 92 -11.42 11.45 10.56
C LEU A 92 -10.12 11.00 9.88
N LYS A 93 -10.20 10.66 8.60
CA LYS A 93 -9.08 10.19 7.81
C LYS A 93 -8.14 11.30 7.36
N GLN A 94 -8.65 12.51 7.16
CA GLN A 94 -7.82 13.69 6.91
C GLN A 94 -7.02 14.09 8.17
N SER A 95 -7.68 14.15 9.32
CA SER A 95 -7.01 14.46 10.59
C SER A 95 -7.77 13.88 11.77
N SER A 96 -7.17 12.86 12.40
CA SER A 96 -7.74 12.25 13.60
C SER A 96 -7.77 13.19 14.80
N LYS A 97 -6.85 14.16 14.86
CA LYS A 97 -6.81 15.22 15.88
C LYS A 97 -7.96 16.21 15.66
N ALA A 98 -8.11 16.73 14.45
CA ALA A 98 -9.21 17.64 14.11
C ALA A 98 -10.58 16.98 14.35
N TYR A 99 -10.72 15.70 13.98
CA TYR A 99 -11.96 14.97 14.25
C TYR A 99 -12.29 14.84 15.74
N ASN A 100 -11.28 14.69 16.61
CA ASN A 100 -11.54 14.64 18.07
C ASN A 100 -12.02 15.98 18.59
N LEU A 101 -11.40 17.08 18.14
CA LEU A 101 -11.84 18.42 18.47
C LEU A 101 -13.28 18.66 17.97
N LEU A 102 -13.54 18.39 16.70
CA LEU A 102 -14.86 18.55 16.09
C LEU A 102 -15.91 17.64 16.74
N LYS A 103 -15.55 16.46 17.24
CA LYS A 103 -16.48 15.56 17.94
C LYS A 103 -16.88 16.10 19.32
N ASN A 104 -16.04 16.93 19.95
CA ASN A 104 -16.37 17.57 21.20
C ASN A 104 -17.34 18.76 20.99
N ILE A 105 -17.28 19.39 19.82
CA ILE A 105 -18.09 20.57 19.46
C ILE A 105 -19.40 20.16 18.76
N PHE A 106 -19.32 19.18 17.86
CA PHE A 106 -20.40 18.76 16.97
C PHE A 106 -20.85 17.32 17.21
N ILE A 107 -22.08 17.03 16.82
CA ILE A 107 -22.69 15.70 16.83
C ILE A 107 -22.08 14.86 15.72
N LEU A 108 -21.04 14.11 16.06
CA LEU A 108 -20.34 13.21 15.15
C LEU A 108 -20.38 11.74 15.62
N PRO A 109 -20.24 10.76 14.71
CA PRO A 109 -20.07 9.36 15.05
C PRO A 109 -18.87 9.09 15.96
N SER A 110 -18.94 8.00 16.73
CA SER A 110 -17.76 7.54 17.48
C SER A 110 -16.69 6.97 16.53
N LYS A 111 -15.41 7.10 16.87
CA LYS A 111 -14.31 6.45 16.12
C LYS A 111 -14.54 4.96 15.94
N ARG A 112 -15.04 4.28 16.99
CA ARG A 112 -15.37 2.85 16.93
C ARG A 112 -16.43 2.55 15.89
N THR A 113 -17.44 3.41 15.74
CA THR A 113 -18.48 3.27 14.71
C THR A 113 -17.89 3.39 13.30
N LEU A 114 -16.99 4.36 13.09
CA LEU A 114 -16.33 4.57 11.80
C LEU A 114 -15.32 3.46 11.49
N GLN A 115 -14.57 2.97 12.48
CA GLN A 115 -13.68 1.83 12.34
C GLN A 115 -14.42 0.54 11.99
N LYS A 116 -15.61 0.31 12.56
CA LYS A 116 -16.48 -0.81 12.16
C LYS A 116 -16.93 -0.72 10.71
N LEU A 117 -17.25 0.49 10.24
CA LEU A 117 -17.58 0.71 8.83
C LEU A 117 -16.38 0.39 7.94
N LEU A 118 -15.18 0.86 8.33
CA LEU A 118 -13.95 0.55 7.61
C LEU A 118 -13.67 -0.95 7.59
N SER A 119 -13.91 -1.69 8.67
CA SER A 119 -13.62 -3.13 8.71
C SER A 119 -14.40 -3.96 7.68
N CYS A 120 -15.49 -3.42 7.12
CA CYS A 120 -16.22 -4.05 6.01
C CYS A 120 -15.43 -4.06 4.69
N VAL A 121 -14.46 -3.15 4.53
CA VAL A 121 -13.59 -3.10 3.35
C VAL A 121 -12.34 -3.91 3.63
N VAL A 122 -12.15 -5.00 2.90
CA VAL A 122 -10.94 -5.83 3.00
C VAL A 122 -10.07 -5.55 1.78
N LEU A 123 -8.83 -5.12 2.03
CA LEU A 123 -7.80 -4.98 1.01
C LEU A 123 -6.70 -5.98 1.32
N LYS A 124 -6.40 -6.84 0.34
CA LYS A 124 -5.32 -7.80 0.40
C LYS A 124 -4.36 -7.54 -0.78
N PRO A 125 -3.11 -8.04 -0.70
CA PRO A 125 -2.21 -8.07 -1.84
C PRO A 125 -2.88 -8.73 -3.06
N GLY A 126 -2.58 -8.19 -4.25
CA GLY A 126 -3.19 -8.61 -5.50
C GLY A 126 -4.35 -7.72 -5.97
N ILE A 127 -5.10 -8.22 -6.96
CA ILE A 127 -6.21 -7.53 -7.60
C ILE A 127 -7.44 -7.60 -6.69
N ASN A 128 -8.04 -6.45 -6.39
CA ASN A 128 -9.26 -6.42 -5.60
C ASN A 128 -10.52 -6.45 -6.51
N PRO A 129 -11.39 -7.48 -6.41
CA PRO A 129 -12.58 -7.59 -7.25
C PRO A 129 -13.54 -6.40 -7.12
N HIS A 130 -13.75 -5.88 -5.90
CA HIS A 130 -14.63 -4.72 -5.69
C HIS A 130 -14.09 -3.44 -6.35
N ILE A 131 -12.77 -3.27 -6.38
CA ILE A 131 -12.12 -2.17 -7.14
C ILE A 131 -12.44 -2.32 -8.62
N MET A 132 -12.34 -3.53 -9.18
CA MET A 132 -12.65 -3.83 -10.59
C MET A 132 -14.12 -3.59 -10.94
N ASP A 133 -15.05 -4.07 -10.10
CA ASP A 133 -16.49 -3.91 -10.34
C ASP A 133 -16.91 -2.44 -10.31
N ASN A 134 -16.35 -1.66 -9.37
CA ASN A 134 -16.61 -0.24 -9.30
C ASN A 134 -16.03 0.50 -10.51
N LEU A 135 -14.84 0.11 -10.97
CA LEU A 135 -14.25 0.66 -12.19
C LEU A 135 -15.13 0.35 -13.40
N LYS A 136 -15.60 -0.88 -13.58
CA LYS A 136 -16.48 -1.27 -14.67
C LYS A 136 -17.73 -0.37 -14.74
N LYS A 137 -18.34 -0.04 -13.59
CA LYS A 137 -19.49 0.87 -13.51
C LYS A 137 -19.13 2.32 -13.86
N ALA A 138 -17.96 2.80 -13.42
CA ALA A 138 -17.50 4.15 -13.72
C ALA A 138 -17.14 4.34 -15.20
N VAL A 139 -16.55 3.32 -15.81
CA VAL A 139 -16.04 3.34 -17.20
C VAL A 139 -17.14 3.49 -18.23
N VAL A 140 -18.34 2.98 -17.97
CA VAL A 140 -19.52 3.14 -18.85
C VAL A 140 -19.78 4.62 -19.16
N LYS A 141 -19.54 5.52 -18.19
CA LYS A 141 -19.77 6.97 -18.33
C LYS A 141 -18.65 7.71 -19.07
N LEU A 142 -17.53 7.05 -19.36
CA LEU A 142 -16.36 7.67 -20.00
C LEU A 142 -16.47 7.60 -21.52
N SER A 143 -16.04 8.68 -22.19
CA SER A 143 -15.83 8.67 -23.65
C SER A 143 -14.67 7.73 -24.03
N THR A 144 -14.67 7.23 -25.26
CA THR A 144 -13.66 6.29 -25.78
C THR A 144 -12.23 6.80 -25.58
N GLU A 145 -11.97 8.09 -25.84
CA GLU A 145 -10.65 8.69 -25.64
C GLU A 145 -10.19 8.68 -24.17
N LYS A 146 -11.12 8.88 -23.23
CA LYS A 146 -10.82 8.89 -21.79
C LYS A 146 -10.60 7.48 -21.22
N ARG A 147 -10.99 6.43 -21.95
CA ARG A 147 -10.76 5.03 -21.55
C ARG A 147 -9.35 4.54 -21.85
N LEU A 148 -8.57 5.29 -22.64
CA LEU A 148 -7.16 4.99 -22.90
C LEU A 148 -6.31 5.35 -21.68
N CYS A 149 -5.60 4.35 -21.16
CA CYS A 149 -4.83 4.47 -19.92
C CYS A 149 -3.40 3.96 -20.09
N SER A 150 -2.50 4.53 -19.30
CA SER A 150 -1.21 3.97 -18.96
C SER A 150 -1.30 3.13 -17.67
N LEU A 151 -0.51 2.06 -17.61
CA LEU A 151 -0.27 1.27 -16.39
C LEU A 151 1.10 1.64 -15.82
N ILE A 152 1.09 2.37 -14.72
CA ILE A 152 2.28 2.85 -14.02
C ILE A 152 2.58 1.88 -12.87
N PHE A 153 3.82 1.43 -12.73
CA PHE A 153 4.22 0.59 -11.60
C PHE A 153 5.61 0.92 -11.09
N ASP A 154 5.77 0.86 -9.77
CA ASP A 154 7.02 1.12 -9.06
C ASP A 154 6.95 0.51 -7.65
N GLU A 155 8.12 0.39 -7.01
CA GLU A 155 8.28 -0.18 -5.68
C GLU A 155 8.58 0.89 -4.63
N VAL A 156 8.00 0.73 -3.44
CA VAL A 156 8.29 1.58 -2.29
C VAL A 156 8.85 0.76 -1.14
N SER A 157 9.98 1.20 -0.57
CA SER A 157 10.56 0.60 0.62
C SER A 157 9.65 0.79 1.84
N LEU A 158 9.56 -0.29 2.64
CA LEU A 158 8.77 -0.45 3.85
C LEU A 158 9.65 -0.86 5.03
N ALA A 159 9.15 -0.63 6.24
CA ALA A 159 9.76 -1.18 7.44
C ALA A 159 9.40 -2.66 7.54
N PRO A 160 10.38 -3.58 7.61
CA PRO A 160 10.09 -4.98 7.79
C PRO A 160 9.42 -5.20 9.15
N GLY A 161 8.40 -6.06 9.17
CA GLY A 161 7.72 -6.41 10.40
C GLY A 161 6.46 -7.22 10.19
N LEU A 162 6.21 -8.15 11.13
CA LEU A 162 5.06 -9.03 11.14
C LEU A 162 3.95 -8.49 12.04
N TYR A 163 2.71 -8.61 11.59
CA TYR A 163 1.53 -8.22 12.35
C TYR A 163 0.44 -9.27 12.21
N TYR A 164 -0.01 -9.81 13.34
CA TYR A 164 -1.14 -10.74 13.36
C TYR A 164 -2.46 -9.95 13.35
N ASN A 165 -3.19 -10.02 12.23
CA ASN A 165 -4.51 -9.44 12.11
C ASN A 165 -5.58 -10.43 12.56
N TYR A 166 -6.10 -10.23 13.77
CA TYR A 166 -7.13 -11.09 14.37
C TYR A 166 -8.44 -11.14 13.57
N PHE A 167 -8.81 -10.08 12.85
CA PHE A 167 -10.06 -10.02 12.09
C PHE A 167 -9.95 -10.79 10.77
N HIS A 168 -8.80 -10.75 10.12
CA HIS A 168 -8.54 -11.47 8.87
C HIS A 168 -7.90 -12.85 9.09
N LYS A 169 -7.60 -13.19 10.36
CA LYS A 169 -6.94 -14.45 10.76
C LYS A 169 -5.66 -14.73 9.98
N GLU A 170 -4.85 -13.71 9.72
CA GLU A 170 -3.62 -13.87 8.94
C GLU A 170 -2.48 -13.06 9.54
N ILE A 171 -1.25 -13.51 9.28
CA ILE A 171 -0.03 -12.74 9.56
C ILE A 171 0.32 -11.92 8.32
N ILE A 172 0.35 -10.61 8.49
CA ILE A 172 0.75 -9.61 7.50
C ILE A 172 2.23 -9.30 7.70
N GLY A 173 2.99 -9.07 6.62
CA GLY A 173 4.42 -8.73 6.67
C GLY A 173 5.34 -9.74 5.99
N PHE A 174 4.76 -10.79 5.41
CA PHE A 174 5.45 -11.70 4.51
C PHE A 174 5.29 -11.25 3.05
N GLU A 175 6.18 -11.73 2.19
CA GLU A 175 6.11 -11.61 0.74
C GLU A 175 4.81 -12.27 0.23
N ASP A 176 4.00 -11.47 -0.46
CA ASP A 176 2.66 -11.83 -0.93
C ASP A 176 2.39 -11.14 -2.27
N TYR A 177 2.41 -11.93 -3.34
CA TYR A 177 2.13 -11.51 -4.71
C TYR A 177 0.63 -11.57 -5.06
N GLY A 178 -0.24 -11.85 -4.09
CA GLY A 178 -1.67 -12.06 -4.27
C GLY A 178 -2.01 -13.50 -4.64
N TYR A 179 -1.36 -14.05 -5.67
CA TYR A 179 -1.53 -15.47 -6.06
C TYR A 179 -0.60 -16.43 -5.32
N LYS A 180 0.49 -15.92 -4.75
CA LYS A 180 1.52 -16.70 -4.05
C LYS A 180 2.04 -15.94 -2.87
N LYS A 181 2.16 -16.63 -1.73
CA LYS A 181 2.77 -16.10 -0.51
C LYS A 181 3.98 -16.97 -0.14
N THR A 182 5.02 -16.35 0.40
CA THR A 182 6.22 -17.07 0.84
C THR A 182 6.57 -16.68 2.27
N ASN A 183 7.39 -17.49 2.94
CA ASN A 183 7.83 -17.22 4.31
C ASN A 183 8.88 -16.10 4.45
N LYS A 184 9.19 -15.37 3.36
CA LYS A 184 10.15 -14.26 3.40
C LYS A 184 9.53 -13.01 3.98
N ILE A 185 10.27 -12.33 4.87
CA ILE A 185 9.82 -11.05 5.45
C ILE A 185 9.91 -9.96 4.39
N ALA A 186 8.78 -9.33 4.10
CA ALA A 186 8.69 -8.25 3.12
C ALA A 186 9.22 -6.92 3.69
N ASP A 187 9.88 -6.17 2.82
CA ASP A 187 10.48 -4.85 3.08
C ASP A 187 10.21 -3.86 1.93
N HIS A 188 9.46 -4.27 0.89
CA HIS A 188 9.01 -3.41 -0.21
C HIS A 188 7.54 -3.71 -0.56
N ALA A 189 6.86 -2.72 -1.13
CA ALA A 189 5.57 -2.88 -1.79
C ALA A 189 5.64 -2.43 -3.24
N LEU A 190 5.25 -3.32 -4.15
CA LEU A 190 5.00 -2.97 -5.55
C LEU A 190 3.57 -2.46 -5.66
N VAL A 191 3.37 -1.34 -6.36
CA VAL A 191 2.04 -0.79 -6.61
C VAL A 191 1.85 -0.60 -8.10
N LEU A 192 0.70 -1.05 -8.60
CA LEU A 192 0.26 -0.80 -9.97
C LEU A 192 -0.90 0.19 -9.96
N MET A 193 -0.77 1.25 -10.73
CA MET A 193 -1.72 2.34 -10.85
C MET A 193 -2.06 2.59 -12.30
N ILE A 194 -3.35 2.79 -12.60
CA ILE A 194 -3.77 3.29 -13.91
C ILE A 194 -3.83 4.81 -13.89
N LYS A 195 -3.46 5.41 -15.01
CA LYS A 195 -3.59 6.85 -15.27
C LYS A 195 -4.17 7.03 -16.67
N SER A 196 -5.20 7.85 -16.80
CA SER A 196 -5.77 8.15 -18.11
C SER A 196 -4.83 9.04 -18.94
N LEU A 197 -4.72 8.76 -20.24
CA LEU A 197 -3.92 9.54 -21.17
C LEU A 197 -4.58 10.89 -21.52
N LYS A 198 -5.92 10.95 -21.52
CA LYS A 198 -6.72 12.15 -21.83
C LYS A 198 -7.60 12.60 -20.65
N GLY A 199 -8.05 11.67 -19.83
CA GLY A 199 -8.83 11.95 -18.63
C GLY A 199 -7.97 12.47 -17.48
N ARG A 200 -8.58 13.25 -16.59
CA ARG A 200 -7.97 13.70 -15.34
C ARG A 200 -8.24 12.72 -14.21
N PHE A 201 -7.93 11.45 -14.41
CA PHE A 201 -8.13 10.44 -13.37
C PHE A 201 -6.96 9.47 -13.25
N LYS A 202 -6.78 8.98 -12.03
CA LYS A 202 -5.85 7.92 -11.68
C LYS A 202 -6.41 7.02 -10.60
N GLN A 203 -6.00 5.75 -10.59
CA GLN A 203 -6.50 4.77 -9.64
C GLN A 203 -5.43 3.70 -9.37
N PRO A 204 -4.97 3.52 -8.13
CA PRO A 204 -4.17 2.37 -7.76
C PRO A 204 -5.09 1.14 -7.79
N ILE A 205 -4.61 0.10 -8.44
CA ILE A 205 -5.38 -1.09 -8.83
C ILE A 205 -5.01 -2.29 -7.96
N CYS A 206 -3.70 -2.47 -7.79
CA CYS A 206 -3.12 -3.63 -7.17
C CYS A 206 -1.91 -3.18 -6.36
N PHE A 207 -1.65 -3.88 -5.25
CA PHE A 207 -0.37 -3.82 -4.57
C PHE A 207 0.07 -5.22 -4.17
N THR A 208 1.37 -5.47 -4.11
CA THR A 208 1.95 -6.72 -3.62
C THR A 208 3.11 -6.42 -2.68
N PHE A 209 3.55 -7.42 -1.92
CA PHE A 209 4.69 -7.30 -1.01
C PHE A 209 5.81 -8.24 -1.42
N CYS A 210 7.05 -7.75 -1.38
CA CYS A 210 8.23 -8.53 -1.73
C CYS A 210 9.40 -8.24 -0.78
N GLN A 211 10.37 -9.15 -0.75
CA GLN A 211 11.66 -8.91 -0.12
C GLN A 211 12.66 -8.39 -1.16
N SER A 212 13.22 -7.21 -0.89
CA SER A 212 14.18 -6.44 -1.68
C SER A 212 13.67 -5.92 -3.03
N ALA A 213 13.24 -6.81 -3.93
CA ALA A 213 12.66 -6.43 -5.22
C ALA A 213 11.80 -7.56 -5.78
N THR A 214 10.78 -7.22 -6.57
CA THR A 214 9.94 -8.21 -7.26
C THR A 214 10.77 -8.95 -8.30
N LYS A 215 10.72 -10.28 -8.28
CA LYS A 215 11.43 -11.10 -9.26
C LYS A 215 10.83 -10.94 -10.65
N LYS A 216 11.68 -11.10 -11.68
CA LYS A 216 11.31 -10.97 -13.09
C LYS A 216 10.03 -11.73 -13.46
N GLU A 217 9.97 -13.02 -13.12
CA GLU A 217 8.85 -13.91 -13.47
C GLU A 217 7.56 -13.53 -12.73
N ASP A 218 7.68 -13.21 -11.43
CA ASP A 218 6.51 -12.80 -10.63
C ASP A 218 5.97 -11.45 -11.13
N LEU A 219 6.84 -10.47 -11.46
CA LEU A 219 6.44 -9.18 -12.03
C LEU A 219 5.76 -9.36 -13.40
N LYS A 220 6.28 -10.26 -14.23
CA LYS A 220 5.71 -10.60 -15.54
C LYS A 220 4.28 -11.15 -15.40
N ILE A 221 4.06 -12.07 -14.46
CA ILE A 221 2.73 -12.63 -14.15
C ILE A 221 1.79 -11.51 -13.67
N ILE A 222 2.24 -10.69 -12.71
CA ILE A 222 1.43 -9.60 -12.15
C ILE A 222 1.00 -8.60 -13.24
N ILE A 223 1.92 -8.18 -14.13
CA ILE A 223 1.61 -7.26 -15.23
C ILE A 223 0.55 -7.88 -16.16
N LYS A 224 0.72 -9.15 -16.56
CA LYS A 224 -0.24 -9.85 -17.42
C LYS A 224 -1.63 -9.92 -16.78
N GLU A 225 -1.72 -10.38 -15.54
CA GLU A 225 -3.00 -10.53 -14.84
C GLU A 225 -3.70 -9.19 -14.58
N VAL A 226 -2.95 -8.15 -14.22
CA VAL A 226 -3.51 -6.80 -13.99
C VAL A 226 -4.04 -6.21 -15.29
N ILE A 227 -3.30 -6.33 -16.40
CA ILE A 227 -3.77 -5.85 -17.71
C ILE A 227 -5.05 -6.56 -18.12
N LYS A 228 -5.09 -7.90 -18.00
CA LYS A 228 -6.29 -8.70 -18.29
C LYS A 228 -7.49 -8.28 -17.44
N ALA A 229 -7.29 -8.08 -16.14
CA ALA A 229 -8.37 -7.65 -15.25
C ALA A 229 -8.88 -6.24 -15.58
N ILE A 230 -7.99 -5.30 -15.92
CA ILE A 230 -8.38 -3.94 -16.31
C ILE A 230 -9.13 -3.94 -17.65
N SER A 231 -8.69 -4.72 -18.63
CA SER A 231 -9.36 -4.83 -19.94
C SER A 231 -10.82 -5.27 -19.79
N LYS A 232 -11.13 -6.18 -18.85
CA LYS A 232 -12.50 -6.63 -18.53
C LYS A 232 -13.41 -5.51 -18.00
N THR A 233 -12.85 -4.39 -17.52
CA THR A 233 -13.63 -3.22 -17.06
C THR A 233 -14.07 -2.31 -18.21
N GLY A 234 -13.50 -2.48 -19.42
CA GLY A 234 -13.71 -1.61 -20.58
C GLY A 234 -12.69 -0.48 -20.73
N LEU A 235 -11.72 -0.37 -19.81
CA LEU A 235 -10.52 0.45 -20.00
C LEU A 235 -9.56 -0.23 -20.97
N LYS A 236 -8.74 0.57 -21.67
CA LYS A 236 -7.75 0.07 -22.62
C LYS A 236 -6.37 0.51 -22.18
N ILE A 237 -5.52 -0.45 -21.81
CA ILE A 237 -4.12 -0.18 -21.50
C ILE A 237 -3.37 -0.06 -22.82
N ILE A 238 -2.82 1.12 -23.08
CA ILE A 238 -2.04 1.42 -24.28
C ILE A 238 -0.55 1.38 -24.00
N CYS A 239 -0.14 1.74 -22.78
CA CYS A 239 1.26 1.77 -22.42
C CYS A 239 1.50 1.39 -20.97
N THR A 240 2.72 0.95 -20.68
CA THR A 240 3.27 0.77 -19.34
C THR A 240 4.31 1.85 -19.07
N VAL A 241 4.44 2.26 -17.81
CA VAL A 241 5.47 3.20 -17.36
C VAL A 241 6.18 2.66 -16.12
N CYS A 242 7.49 2.46 -16.23
CA CYS A 242 8.34 1.93 -15.16
C CYS A 242 9.65 2.71 -14.98
N ASP A 243 10.36 2.47 -13.89
CA ASP A 243 11.72 2.97 -13.72
C ASP A 243 12.71 2.14 -14.56
N GLN A 244 13.97 2.55 -14.62
CA GLN A 244 15.01 1.84 -15.38
C GLN A 244 15.78 0.80 -14.54
N SER A 245 15.18 0.25 -13.47
CA SER A 245 15.82 -0.79 -12.68
C SER A 245 16.08 -2.05 -13.52
N ALA A 246 17.15 -2.78 -13.21
CA ALA A 246 17.53 -3.97 -13.98
C ALA A 246 16.42 -5.04 -14.01
N GLY A 247 15.65 -5.17 -12.93
CA GLY A 247 14.49 -6.07 -12.85
C GLY A 247 13.40 -5.65 -13.84
N ASN A 248 12.99 -4.38 -13.83
CA ASN A 248 11.96 -3.85 -14.73
C ASN A 248 12.38 -3.96 -16.20
N MET A 249 13.62 -3.56 -16.53
CA MET A 249 14.17 -3.70 -17.89
C MET A 249 14.12 -5.16 -18.37
N SER A 250 14.52 -6.11 -17.53
CA SER A 250 14.54 -7.53 -17.85
C SER A 250 13.13 -8.11 -18.05
N THR A 251 12.16 -7.71 -17.21
CA THR A 251 10.77 -8.12 -17.37
C THR A 251 10.15 -7.60 -18.65
N ILE A 252 10.35 -6.32 -18.98
CA ILE A 252 9.83 -5.74 -20.23
C ILE A 252 10.44 -6.43 -21.45
N LYS A 253 11.76 -6.66 -21.44
CA LYS A 253 12.43 -7.40 -22.52
C LYS A 253 11.82 -8.79 -22.69
N SER A 254 11.56 -9.50 -21.60
CA SER A 254 10.95 -10.82 -21.66
C SER A 254 9.49 -10.82 -22.12
N LEU A 255 8.72 -9.80 -21.80
CA LEU A 255 7.36 -9.63 -22.34
C LEU A 255 7.41 -9.41 -23.86
N HIS A 256 8.35 -8.62 -24.35
CA HIS A 256 8.56 -8.42 -25.78
C HIS A 256 9.02 -9.69 -26.49
N GLU A 257 9.99 -10.41 -25.92
CA GLU A 257 10.49 -11.70 -26.44
C GLU A 257 9.36 -12.74 -26.53
N ASP A 258 8.48 -12.84 -25.53
CA ASP A 258 7.29 -13.72 -25.60
C ASP A 258 6.41 -13.38 -26.82
N THR A 259 6.13 -12.10 -27.04
CA THR A 259 5.29 -11.64 -28.17
C THR A 259 5.95 -11.95 -29.51
N VAL A 260 7.25 -11.66 -29.65
CA VAL A 260 7.99 -11.98 -30.87
C VAL A 260 7.94 -13.48 -31.16
N GLN A 261 8.11 -14.33 -30.15
CA GLN A 261 8.01 -15.79 -30.30
C GLN A 261 6.60 -16.23 -30.73
N GLU A 262 5.54 -15.60 -30.21
CA GLU A 262 4.16 -15.89 -30.60
C GLU A 262 3.89 -15.54 -32.07
N TYR A 263 4.41 -14.41 -32.55
CA TYR A 263 4.29 -13.99 -33.96
C TYR A 263 5.11 -14.90 -34.89
N VAL A 264 6.33 -15.27 -34.51
CA VAL A 264 7.15 -16.23 -35.28
C VAL A 264 6.44 -17.57 -35.40
N ARG A 265 5.74 -18.05 -34.35
CA ARG A 265 4.92 -19.28 -34.42
C ARG A 265 3.71 -19.17 -35.36
N ARG A 266 3.32 -17.97 -35.77
CA ARG A 266 2.26 -17.68 -36.74
C ARG A 266 2.80 -17.35 -38.12
N ASP A 267 4.12 -17.49 -38.34
CA ASP A 267 4.82 -17.05 -39.56
C ASP A 267 4.64 -15.55 -39.87
N GLU A 268 4.51 -14.73 -38.83
CA GLU A 268 4.36 -13.27 -38.92
C GLU A 268 5.55 -12.53 -38.27
N GLU A 269 5.82 -11.30 -38.74
CA GLU A 269 6.86 -10.44 -38.16
C GLU A 269 6.25 -9.38 -37.23
N PHE A 270 6.70 -9.33 -35.96
CA PHE A 270 6.24 -8.32 -35.01
C PHE A 270 6.99 -6.99 -35.17
N LYS A 271 6.42 -6.08 -35.95
CA LYS A 271 6.98 -4.73 -36.22
C LYS A 271 6.54 -3.69 -35.19
N SER A 272 7.00 -3.81 -33.94
CA SER A 272 6.75 -2.80 -32.90
C SER A 272 7.78 -2.85 -31.75
N ASN A 273 7.99 -1.72 -31.09
CA ASN A 273 8.80 -1.64 -29.86
C ASN A 273 8.00 -1.99 -28.58
N GLY A 274 6.73 -2.35 -28.72
CA GLY A 274 5.85 -2.75 -27.61
C GLY A 274 5.86 -4.26 -27.33
N PHE A 275 4.91 -4.74 -26.55
CA PHE A 275 4.58 -6.16 -26.41
C PHE A 275 3.06 -6.33 -26.54
N GLU A 276 2.58 -7.56 -26.67
CA GLU A 276 1.16 -7.86 -26.85
C GLU A 276 0.60 -8.72 -25.72
N ILE A 277 -0.59 -8.38 -25.26
CA ILE A 277 -1.37 -9.19 -24.31
C ILE A 277 -2.81 -9.25 -24.81
N ASP A 278 -3.34 -10.46 -24.98
CA ASP A 278 -4.71 -10.73 -25.45
C ASP A 278 -5.08 -9.94 -26.73
N GLY A 279 -4.18 -9.89 -27.72
CA GLY A 279 -4.43 -9.18 -28.98
C GLY A 279 -4.20 -7.67 -28.93
N VAL A 280 -3.81 -7.11 -27.77
CA VAL A 280 -3.66 -5.66 -27.58
C VAL A 280 -2.18 -5.30 -27.47
N LYS A 281 -1.72 -4.43 -28.39
CA LYS A 281 -0.36 -3.85 -28.36
C LYS A 281 -0.20 -2.84 -27.24
N ILE A 282 0.88 -2.97 -26.49
CA ILE A 282 1.21 -2.19 -25.29
C ILE A 282 2.64 -1.67 -25.40
N PHE A 283 2.79 -0.34 -25.30
CA PHE A 283 4.05 0.36 -25.47
C PHE A 283 4.71 0.66 -24.12
N THR A 284 6.01 0.41 -23.96
CA THR A 284 6.68 0.68 -22.66
C THR A 284 7.46 1.99 -22.68
N PHE A 285 7.25 2.82 -21.67
CA PHE A 285 8.05 4.01 -21.39
C PHE A 285 8.83 3.86 -20.09
N PHE A 286 10.05 4.39 -20.09
CA PHE A 286 10.84 4.56 -18.88
C PHE A 286 10.71 5.98 -18.35
N ASP A 287 10.63 6.12 -17.03
CA ASP A 287 10.33 7.40 -16.39
C ASP A 287 11.33 8.53 -16.73
N PRO A 288 10.92 9.57 -17.49
CA PRO A 288 11.83 10.63 -17.92
C PRO A 288 12.53 11.40 -16.78
N PRO A 289 11.85 11.76 -15.66
CA PRO A 289 12.50 12.30 -14.46
C PRO A 289 13.63 11.41 -13.91
N HIS A 290 13.44 10.10 -13.85
CA HIS A 290 14.47 9.13 -13.47
C HIS A 290 15.62 9.05 -14.48
N LEU A 291 15.33 9.09 -15.79
CA LEU A 291 16.37 9.11 -16.82
C LEU A 291 17.22 10.39 -16.72
N LEU A 292 16.60 11.55 -16.48
CA LEU A 292 17.30 12.83 -16.26
C LEU A 292 18.22 12.77 -15.04
N LYS A 293 17.74 12.22 -13.92
CA LYS A 293 18.56 11.95 -12.72
C LYS A 293 19.76 11.06 -13.06
N GLY A 294 19.56 10.02 -13.88
CA GLY A 294 20.60 9.11 -14.34
C GLY A 294 21.71 9.79 -15.15
N ILE A 295 21.34 10.67 -16.08
CA ILE A 295 22.30 11.50 -16.84
C ILE A 295 23.07 12.42 -15.88
N ARG A 296 22.37 13.15 -14.99
CA ARG A 296 23.03 14.06 -14.03
C ARG A 296 24.01 13.33 -13.11
N ASN A 297 23.60 12.19 -12.55
CA ASN A 297 24.44 11.41 -11.63
C ASN A 297 25.72 10.90 -12.29
N ASN A 298 25.66 10.54 -13.58
CA ASN A 298 26.86 10.14 -14.32
C ASN A 298 27.69 11.36 -14.73
N PHE A 299 27.06 12.46 -15.16
CA PHE A 299 27.76 13.69 -15.53
C PHE A 299 28.58 14.27 -14.38
N LEU A 300 28.06 14.19 -13.15
CA LEU A 300 28.75 14.61 -11.91
C LEU A 300 30.13 13.95 -11.71
N VAL A 301 30.39 12.81 -12.35
CA VAL A 301 31.62 12.02 -12.13
C VAL A 301 32.39 11.77 -13.43
N LYS A 302 31.77 11.98 -14.59
CA LYS A 302 32.30 11.59 -15.89
C LYS A 302 32.03 12.67 -16.92
N ASN A 303 33.04 12.97 -17.73
CA ASN A 303 32.86 13.82 -18.90
C ASN A 303 31.98 13.14 -19.93
N ILE A 304 31.22 13.95 -20.67
CA ILE A 304 30.29 13.47 -21.69
C ILE A 304 30.81 13.89 -23.06
N ARG A 305 31.04 12.90 -23.93
CA ARG A 305 31.32 13.11 -25.34
C ARG A 305 30.05 12.88 -26.15
N PHE A 306 29.71 13.79 -27.04
CA PHE A 306 28.52 13.68 -27.89
C PHE A 306 28.70 14.45 -29.21
N LEU A 307 27.96 14.04 -30.24
CA LEU A 307 27.92 14.76 -31.52
C LEU A 307 26.87 15.87 -31.43
N HIS A 308 27.19 17.09 -31.84
CA HIS A 308 26.22 18.17 -31.97
C HIS A 308 26.52 19.00 -33.22
N ASN A 309 25.55 19.13 -34.12
CA ASN A 309 25.69 19.83 -35.40
C ASN A 309 26.90 19.37 -36.24
N GLY A 310 27.23 18.07 -36.22
CA GLY A 310 28.35 17.50 -36.96
C GLY A 310 29.70 17.54 -36.22
N GLU A 311 29.79 18.24 -35.10
CA GLU A 311 31.02 18.38 -34.31
C GLU A 311 31.00 17.49 -33.07
N VAL A 312 32.17 16.95 -32.72
CA VAL A 312 32.35 16.20 -31.47
C VAL A 312 32.59 17.20 -30.34
N LYS A 313 31.70 17.20 -29.35
CA LYS A 313 31.74 18.08 -28.18
C LYS A 313 32.05 17.30 -26.91
N ILE A 314 32.73 17.95 -25.97
CA ILE A 314 33.07 17.39 -24.65
C ILE A 314 32.53 18.29 -23.54
N ALA A 315 31.48 17.83 -22.86
CA ALA A 315 30.96 18.50 -21.68
C ALA A 315 31.66 17.98 -20.41
N LYS A 316 32.11 18.93 -19.58
CA LYS A 316 32.78 18.69 -18.30
C LYS A 316 31.95 19.27 -17.15
N TRP A 317 31.91 18.59 -16.00
CA TRP A 317 31.16 19.07 -14.82
C TRP A 317 31.82 20.29 -14.19
N GLU A 318 33.14 20.36 -14.30
CA GLU A 318 34.02 21.44 -13.85
C GLU A 318 33.58 22.79 -14.46
N HIS A 319 33.11 22.80 -15.72
CA HIS A 319 32.59 24.02 -16.36
C HIS A 319 31.40 24.63 -15.58
N LEU A 320 30.59 23.83 -14.89
CA LEU A 320 29.48 24.32 -14.06
C LEU A 320 29.99 24.94 -12.76
N ILE A 321 31.05 24.36 -12.18
CA ILE A 321 31.70 24.86 -10.97
C ILE A 321 32.37 26.21 -11.28
N MET A 322 33.10 26.29 -12.39
CA MET A 322 33.72 27.53 -12.88
C MET A 322 32.68 28.64 -13.07
N PHE A 323 31.50 28.34 -13.63
CA PHE A 323 30.42 29.32 -13.73
C PHE A 323 29.95 29.79 -12.35
N MET A 324 29.73 28.87 -11.40
CA MET A 324 29.27 29.22 -10.04
C MET A 324 30.30 30.05 -9.27
N GLU A 325 31.60 29.85 -9.51
CA GLU A 325 32.69 30.66 -8.94
C GLU A 325 32.73 32.08 -9.52
N LYS A 326 32.19 32.29 -10.72
CA LYS A 326 32.09 33.63 -11.35
C LYS A 326 30.77 34.33 -11.03
N ASP A 327 29.65 33.62 -10.95
CA ASP A 327 28.33 34.15 -10.56
C ASP A 327 28.19 34.24 -9.03
N VAL A 328 29.10 34.99 -8.38
CA VAL A 328 29.13 35.15 -6.92
C VAL A 328 27.92 35.90 -6.37
N GLY A 329 27.30 36.73 -7.21
CA GLY A 329 26.10 37.52 -6.89
C GLY A 329 26.44 38.81 -6.16
N ASP A 330 27.10 39.74 -6.86
CA ASP A 330 27.31 41.09 -6.37
C ASP A 330 25.95 41.72 -6.00
N ASP A 331 25.89 42.43 -4.88
CA ASP A 331 24.62 42.93 -4.28
C ASP A 331 23.53 41.85 -4.05
N GLU A 332 23.92 40.60 -3.81
CA GLU A 332 23.03 39.42 -3.72
C GLU A 332 22.28 39.05 -5.03
N LEU A 333 22.59 39.72 -6.14
CA LEU A 333 21.93 39.51 -7.43
C LEU A 333 22.74 38.57 -8.31
N ARG A 334 22.22 37.35 -8.49
CA ARG A 334 22.84 36.32 -9.36
C ARG A 334 22.15 36.19 -10.70
N LEU A 335 22.94 35.94 -11.74
CA LEU A 335 22.43 35.64 -13.08
C LEU A 335 21.53 34.40 -13.05
N ILE A 336 21.94 33.39 -12.26
CA ILE A 336 21.16 32.18 -11.98
C ILE A 336 20.89 32.02 -10.47
N ASN A 337 19.96 32.82 -9.94
CA ASN A 337 19.55 32.81 -8.53
C ASN A 337 19.12 31.43 -7.95
N LYS A 338 18.70 30.49 -8.79
CA LYS A 338 18.26 29.15 -8.36
C LYS A 338 19.42 28.16 -8.22
N LEU A 339 20.59 28.45 -8.81
CA LEU A 339 21.75 27.58 -8.75
C LEU A 339 22.46 27.78 -7.41
N THR A 340 22.69 26.68 -6.70
CA THR A 340 23.31 26.66 -5.38
C THR A 340 24.28 25.50 -5.29
N GLU A 341 25.09 25.45 -4.24
CA GLU A 341 26.01 24.33 -4.00
C GLU A 341 25.29 22.97 -3.94
N SER A 342 24.03 22.91 -3.49
CA SER A 342 23.21 21.69 -3.53
C SER A 342 22.90 21.19 -4.94
N HIS A 343 23.27 21.92 -5.99
CA HIS A 343 23.18 21.49 -7.39
C HIS A 343 24.49 20.87 -7.89
N LEU A 344 25.64 21.38 -7.42
CA LEU A 344 26.95 21.12 -8.03
C LEU A 344 27.93 20.36 -7.12
N ILE A 345 27.86 20.57 -5.80
CA ILE A 345 28.78 19.98 -4.83
C ILE A 345 28.30 18.59 -4.41
N LYS A 346 29.09 17.57 -4.73
CA LYS A 346 28.75 16.14 -4.60
C LYS A 346 28.13 15.74 -3.26
N ASP A 347 28.64 16.28 -2.16
CA ASP A 347 28.19 15.94 -0.80
C ASP A 347 26.95 16.72 -0.36
N LYS A 348 26.66 17.85 -1.01
CA LYS A 348 25.48 18.68 -0.75
C LYS A 348 24.30 18.35 -1.67
N ILE A 349 24.51 17.56 -2.74
CA ILE A 349 23.47 17.24 -3.72
C ILE A 349 22.46 16.21 -3.17
N PRO A 350 21.16 16.56 -3.07
CA PRO A 350 20.12 15.58 -2.79
C PRO A 350 19.82 14.75 -4.05
N ARG A 351 20.57 13.65 -4.24
CA ARG A 351 20.60 12.88 -5.50
C ARG A 351 19.24 12.37 -5.99
N MET A 352 18.26 12.20 -5.10
CA MET A 352 16.92 11.70 -5.45
C MET A 352 15.95 12.79 -5.91
N LYS A 353 16.26 14.08 -5.66
CA LYS A 353 15.35 15.18 -5.99
C LYS A 353 15.53 15.62 -7.45
N VAL A 354 14.51 15.37 -8.27
CA VAL A 354 14.49 15.70 -9.71
C VAL A 354 14.71 17.20 -9.96
N LYS A 355 14.15 18.06 -9.10
CA LYS A 355 14.28 19.52 -9.17
C LYS A 355 15.72 19.98 -9.43
N TYR A 356 16.68 19.48 -8.67
CA TYR A 356 18.09 19.88 -8.80
C TYR A 356 18.69 19.42 -10.13
N ALA A 357 18.32 18.23 -10.62
CA ALA A 357 18.76 17.76 -11.92
C ALA A 357 18.19 18.61 -13.07
N ALA A 358 16.89 18.93 -13.01
CA ALA A 358 16.24 19.77 -14.02
C ALA A 358 16.78 21.20 -14.03
N GLN A 359 17.15 21.76 -12.87
CA GLN A 359 17.74 23.10 -12.78
C GLN A 359 19.17 23.15 -13.33
N VAL A 360 19.97 22.09 -13.14
CA VAL A 360 21.29 21.95 -13.76
C VAL A 360 21.17 21.90 -15.29
N PHE A 361 20.29 21.07 -15.82
CA PHE A 361 20.06 20.97 -17.26
C PHE A 361 19.12 22.05 -17.81
N SER A 362 19.10 23.26 -17.24
CA SER A 362 18.16 24.29 -17.67
C SER A 362 18.70 25.13 -18.84
N GLN A 363 17.80 25.56 -19.73
CA GLN A 363 18.12 26.53 -20.78
C GLN A 363 18.73 27.83 -20.20
N ARG A 364 18.28 28.25 -19.01
CA ARG A 364 18.78 29.48 -18.37
C ARG A 364 20.28 29.37 -18.04
N LEU A 365 20.70 28.25 -17.45
CA LEU A 365 22.11 28.01 -17.15
C LEU A 365 22.95 27.88 -18.44
N SER A 366 22.42 27.20 -19.46
CA SER A 366 23.06 27.16 -20.78
C SER A 366 23.29 28.56 -21.36
N ALA A 367 22.27 29.42 -21.34
CA ALA A 367 22.37 30.78 -21.87
C ALA A 367 23.37 31.64 -21.09
N ALA A 368 23.40 31.50 -19.76
CA ALA A 368 24.36 32.19 -18.91
C ALA A 368 25.80 31.78 -19.19
N ILE A 369 26.07 30.48 -19.32
CA ILE A 369 27.40 29.98 -19.69
C ILE A 369 27.81 30.53 -21.07
N LYS A 370 26.92 30.47 -22.08
CA LYS A 370 27.19 31.04 -23.41
C LYS A 370 27.42 32.54 -23.40
N PHE A 371 26.74 33.27 -22.53
CA PHE A 371 26.98 34.70 -22.35
C PHE A 371 28.37 34.94 -21.78
N CYS A 372 28.75 34.22 -20.71
CA CYS A 372 30.06 34.35 -20.09
C CYS A 372 31.21 33.96 -21.04
N THR A 373 31.05 32.90 -21.86
CA THR A 373 32.08 32.52 -22.84
C THR A 373 32.26 33.56 -23.93
N ARG A 374 31.16 34.09 -24.49
CA ARG A 374 31.20 35.15 -25.52
C ARG A 374 31.88 36.43 -25.04
N ASN A 375 31.78 36.73 -23.75
CA ASN A 375 32.40 37.92 -23.14
C ASN A 375 33.76 37.62 -22.50
N GLY A 376 34.37 36.45 -22.75
CA GLY A 376 35.69 36.10 -22.23
C GLY A 376 35.77 35.83 -20.73
N VAL A 377 34.64 35.75 -20.02
CA VAL A 377 34.58 35.46 -18.58
C VAL A 377 34.85 33.98 -18.29
N LEU A 378 34.43 33.10 -19.21
CA LEU A 378 34.67 31.65 -19.17
C LEU A 378 35.39 31.19 -20.45
N PRO A 379 36.20 30.11 -20.39
CA PRO A 379 36.85 29.56 -21.58
C PRO A 379 35.86 29.05 -22.64
N ASN A 380 36.24 29.13 -23.92
CA ASN A 380 35.41 28.69 -25.04
C ASN A 380 34.95 27.21 -24.94
N GLU A 381 35.74 26.35 -24.31
CA GLU A 381 35.38 24.94 -24.03
C GLU A 381 34.07 24.81 -23.23
N CYS A 382 33.69 25.81 -22.43
CA CYS A 382 32.44 25.79 -21.67
C CYS A 382 31.20 25.81 -22.59
N ASN A 383 31.32 26.24 -23.85
CA ASN A 383 30.24 26.20 -24.83
C ASN A 383 29.74 24.77 -25.09
N ASP A 384 30.63 23.78 -25.06
CA ASP A 384 30.25 22.37 -25.25
C ASP A 384 29.33 21.88 -24.13
N THR A 385 29.64 22.25 -22.87
CA THR A 385 28.74 21.97 -21.74
C THR A 385 27.42 22.72 -21.91
N ALA A 386 27.44 23.99 -22.31
CA ALA A 386 26.22 24.76 -22.51
C ALA A 386 25.30 24.14 -23.59
N ASP A 387 25.87 23.63 -24.69
CA ASP A 387 25.12 22.93 -25.73
C ASP A 387 24.49 21.63 -25.21
N LEU A 388 25.21 20.87 -24.39
CA LEU A 388 24.64 19.69 -23.72
C LEU A 388 23.44 20.08 -22.84
N LEU A 389 23.59 21.10 -21.98
CA LEU A 389 22.52 21.53 -21.08
C LEU A 389 21.26 21.90 -21.86
N TYR A 390 21.40 22.66 -22.94
CA TYR A 390 20.28 23.08 -23.79
C TYR A 390 19.63 21.90 -24.54
N LEU A 391 20.43 20.93 -24.98
CA LEU A 391 19.93 19.73 -25.63
C LEU A 391 19.08 18.89 -24.66
N ILE A 392 19.56 18.67 -23.44
CA ILE A 392 18.87 17.89 -22.41
C ILE A 392 17.62 18.62 -21.89
N ASP A 393 17.64 19.94 -21.72
CA ASP A 393 16.47 20.75 -21.33
C ASP A 393 15.29 20.51 -22.29
N ARG A 394 15.54 20.68 -23.59
CA ARG A 394 14.50 20.53 -24.63
C ARG A 394 14.02 19.09 -24.74
N LEU A 395 14.93 18.12 -24.63
CA LEU A 395 14.57 16.70 -24.60
C LEU A 395 13.66 16.39 -23.41
N PHE A 396 14.01 16.84 -22.20
CA PHE A 396 13.21 16.58 -21.02
C PHE A 396 11.85 17.27 -21.08
N ASP A 397 11.80 18.53 -21.50
CA ASP A 397 10.55 19.27 -21.69
C ASP A 397 9.60 18.55 -22.66
N SER A 398 10.13 17.97 -23.75
CA SER A 398 9.34 17.22 -24.73
C SER A 398 8.60 16.01 -24.15
N PHE A 399 9.10 15.44 -23.04
CA PHE A 399 8.48 14.34 -22.31
C PHE A 399 7.73 14.80 -21.04
N ASN A 400 7.69 16.10 -20.75
CA ASN A 400 7.04 16.67 -19.57
C ASN A 400 6.04 17.79 -19.92
N GLY A 401 5.40 17.66 -21.08
CA GLY A 401 4.39 18.59 -21.58
C GLY A 401 3.08 18.46 -20.79
N HIS A 402 2.65 19.57 -20.18
CA HIS A 402 1.53 19.59 -19.22
C HIS A 402 0.39 20.56 -19.58
N SER A 403 0.64 21.49 -20.51
CA SER A 403 -0.37 22.46 -20.96
C SER A 403 -0.77 22.21 -22.41
N TYR A 404 -2.06 22.39 -22.69
CA TYR A 404 -2.58 22.48 -24.07
C TYR A 404 -2.41 23.88 -24.65
N LYS A 405 -2.05 24.86 -23.82
CA LYS A 405 -1.76 26.23 -24.22
C LYS A 405 -0.27 26.37 -24.47
N ASP A 406 0.08 27.27 -25.38
CA ASP A 406 1.47 27.61 -25.67
C ASP A 406 2.01 28.54 -24.57
N GLU A 407 2.62 27.95 -23.54
CA GLU A 407 3.14 28.65 -22.36
C GLU A 407 4.68 28.72 -22.41
N GLY A 408 5.22 29.69 -23.15
CA GLY A 408 6.64 30.08 -23.17
C GLY A 408 7.61 29.01 -23.72
N LYS A 409 7.78 27.89 -23.00
CA LYS A 409 8.62 26.76 -23.41
C LYS A 409 7.92 25.91 -24.48
N LYS A 410 8.36 26.08 -25.73
CA LYS A 410 7.82 25.41 -26.94
C LYS A 410 7.65 23.89 -26.86
N PHE A 411 8.48 23.18 -26.10
CA PHE A 411 8.42 21.72 -25.99
C PHE A 411 7.73 21.23 -24.71
N ARG A 412 7.34 22.14 -23.82
CA ARG A 412 6.59 21.83 -22.59
C ARG A 412 5.07 21.90 -22.78
N THR A 413 4.63 21.91 -24.03
CA THR A 413 3.23 21.93 -24.47
C THR A 413 2.76 20.52 -24.81
N CYS A 414 1.47 20.36 -25.11
CA CYS A 414 0.93 19.10 -25.59
C CYS A 414 1.57 18.68 -26.94
N PHE A 415 1.70 17.37 -27.13
CA PHE A 415 2.03 16.81 -28.44
C PHE A 415 0.76 16.77 -29.29
N LYS A 416 0.86 17.22 -30.54
CA LYS A 416 -0.21 17.23 -31.56
C LYS A 416 0.37 16.97 -32.95
N ASN A 417 -0.49 16.68 -33.93
CA ASN A 417 -0.07 16.57 -35.33
C ASN A 417 0.61 17.89 -35.77
N GLY A 418 1.76 17.79 -36.45
CA GLY A 418 2.57 18.94 -36.85
C GLY A 418 3.33 19.63 -35.70
N SER A 419 3.28 19.09 -34.47
CA SER A 419 4.02 19.68 -33.35
C SER A 419 5.54 19.62 -33.55
N PRO A 420 6.30 20.58 -32.99
CA PRO A 420 7.74 20.68 -33.22
C PRO A 420 8.54 19.54 -32.57
N HIS A 421 7.90 18.72 -31.74
CA HIS A 421 8.53 17.61 -31.01
C HIS A 421 9.19 16.58 -31.95
N LEU A 422 8.55 16.24 -33.08
CA LEU A 422 9.12 15.26 -34.03
C LEU A 422 10.44 15.76 -34.62
N LYS A 423 10.46 17.02 -35.07
CA LYS A 423 11.67 17.69 -35.59
C LYS A 423 12.77 17.77 -34.53
N LEU A 424 12.40 18.10 -33.28
CA LEU A 424 13.34 18.09 -32.17
C LEU A 424 13.95 16.69 -31.97
N TRP A 425 13.14 15.64 -31.94
CA TRP A 425 13.64 14.29 -31.72
C TRP A 425 14.54 13.82 -32.86
N GLU A 426 14.24 14.16 -34.11
CA GLU A 426 15.12 13.89 -35.26
C GLU A 426 16.48 14.58 -35.11
N GLN A 427 16.51 15.82 -34.62
CA GLN A 427 17.74 16.57 -34.36
C GLN A 427 18.53 16.01 -33.16
N VAL A 428 17.85 15.56 -32.11
CA VAL A 428 18.49 15.12 -30.84
C VAL A 428 18.96 13.66 -30.90
N LEU A 429 18.32 12.80 -31.71
CA LEU A 429 18.66 11.37 -31.81
C LEU A 429 20.14 11.11 -32.17
N PRO A 430 20.75 11.78 -33.18
CA PRO A 430 22.18 11.63 -33.47
C PRO A 430 23.08 11.95 -32.26
N SER A 431 22.76 13.01 -31.53
CA SER A 431 23.48 13.38 -30.31
C SER A 431 23.34 12.31 -29.22
N LEU A 432 22.14 11.79 -28.97
CA LEU A 432 21.94 10.73 -27.98
C LEU A 432 22.62 9.42 -28.40
N ARG A 433 22.61 9.08 -29.69
CA ARG A 433 23.24 7.85 -30.21
C ARG A 433 24.75 7.87 -30.07
N SER A 434 25.38 9.03 -30.25
CA SER A 434 26.82 9.25 -30.08
C SER A 434 27.24 9.55 -28.64
N MET A 435 26.29 9.90 -27.76
CA MET A 435 26.57 10.26 -26.37
C MET A 435 27.19 9.09 -25.59
N GLY A 436 28.40 9.33 -25.07
CA GLY A 436 29.13 8.40 -24.23
C GLY A 436 29.75 9.09 -23.03
N PHE A 437 29.88 8.35 -21.94
CA PHE A 437 30.41 8.83 -20.67
C PHE A 437 31.82 8.26 -20.48
N GLU A 438 32.75 9.14 -20.12
CA GLU A 438 34.14 8.78 -19.88
C GLU A 438 34.27 7.63 -18.86
N THR A 439 35.09 6.64 -19.18
CA THR A 439 35.39 5.49 -18.33
C THR A 439 36.84 5.10 -18.56
N LYS A 440 37.64 5.09 -17.49
CA LYS A 440 39.04 4.63 -17.53
C LYS A 440 39.09 3.10 -17.55
N LYS A 441 39.81 2.54 -18.51
CA LYS A 441 40.12 1.09 -18.54
C LYS A 441 41.24 0.78 -17.55
N LYS A 442 41.46 -0.53 -17.30
CA LYS A 442 42.56 -1.04 -16.45
C LYS A 442 43.94 -0.65 -16.99
N ASP A 443 44.07 -0.46 -18.30
CA ASP A 443 45.29 -0.05 -19.00
C ASP A 443 45.53 1.49 -18.99
N GLY A 444 44.65 2.27 -18.34
CA GLY A 444 44.72 3.73 -18.31
C GLY A 444 44.06 4.44 -19.51
N SER A 445 43.67 3.73 -20.57
CA SER A 445 43.01 4.33 -21.74
C SER A 445 41.58 4.79 -21.45
N ILE A 446 41.16 5.87 -22.11
CA ILE A 446 39.81 6.43 -21.98
C ILE A 446 38.87 5.77 -23.00
N LYS A 447 37.76 5.21 -22.51
CA LYS A 447 36.65 4.73 -23.34
C LYS A 447 35.38 5.50 -22.99
N TYR A 448 34.61 5.86 -24.01
CA TYR A 448 33.28 6.46 -23.82
C TYR A 448 32.21 5.36 -23.92
N VAL A 449 31.44 5.19 -22.85
CA VAL A 449 30.42 4.15 -22.74
C VAL A 449 29.04 4.77 -22.57
N LYS A 450 28.06 4.28 -23.33
CA LYS A 450 26.68 4.74 -23.22
C LYS A 450 26.03 4.18 -21.95
N ILE A 451 25.33 5.04 -21.21
CA ILE A 451 24.61 4.65 -20.00
C ILE A 451 23.17 4.22 -20.31
N PRO A 452 22.53 3.41 -19.45
CA PRO A 452 21.14 2.99 -19.63
C PRO A 452 20.16 4.15 -19.84
N SER A 453 20.35 5.27 -19.15
CA SER A 453 19.43 6.41 -19.25
C SER A 453 19.38 7.05 -20.62
N VAL A 454 20.51 7.10 -21.33
CA VAL A 454 20.56 7.60 -22.72
C VAL A 454 19.89 6.61 -23.66
N THR A 455 20.18 5.31 -23.51
CA THR A 455 19.54 4.24 -24.29
C THR A 455 18.03 4.26 -24.11
N ASN A 456 17.55 4.46 -22.88
CA ASN A 456 16.11 4.48 -22.56
C ASN A 456 15.43 5.76 -23.06
N PHE A 457 16.12 6.91 -23.14
CA PHE A 457 15.57 8.08 -23.82
C PHE A 457 15.41 7.82 -25.33
N ILE A 458 16.38 7.18 -25.98
CA ILE A 458 16.27 6.77 -27.39
C ILE A 458 15.09 5.80 -27.56
N SER A 459 14.96 4.82 -26.67
CA SER A 459 13.83 3.88 -26.65
C SER A 459 12.50 4.63 -26.51
N ASN A 460 12.38 5.54 -25.55
CA ASN A 460 11.17 6.34 -25.35
C ASN A 460 10.77 7.13 -26.60
N ILE A 461 11.74 7.74 -27.31
CA ILE A 461 11.46 8.47 -28.56
C ILE A 461 10.88 7.52 -29.62
N ASN A 462 11.51 6.38 -29.84
CA ASN A 462 11.08 5.41 -30.85
C ASN A 462 9.71 4.80 -30.49
N THR A 463 9.54 4.41 -29.23
CA THR A 463 8.28 3.89 -28.71
C THR A 463 7.17 4.93 -28.76
N PHE A 464 7.46 6.21 -28.52
CA PHE A 464 6.47 7.28 -28.66
C PHE A 464 6.01 7.41 -30.10
N LYS A 465 6.93 7.41 -31.08
CA LYS A 465 6.58 7.51 -32.51
C LYS A 465 5.66 6.35 -32.94
N ASP A 466 6.00 5.14 -32.53
CA ASP A 466 5.21 3.92 -32.78
C ASP A 466 3.82 4.00 -32.12
N MET A 467 3.77 4.28 -30.81
CA MET A 467 2.53 4.47 -30.06
C MET A 467 1.65 5.57 -30.68
N TRP A 468 2.23 6.71 -31.07
CA TRP A 468 1.50 7.83 -31.64
C TRP A 468 0.79 7.44 -32.94
N SER A 469 1.50 6.74 -33.83
CA SER A 469 0.92 6.19 -35.07
C SER A 469 -0.24 5.26 -34.76
N PHE A 470 -0.07 4.34 -33.80
CA PHE A 470 -1.10 3.41 -33.37
C PHE A 470 -2.34 4.11 -32.80
N ILE A 471 -2.18 5.04 -31.85
CA ILE A 471 -3.33 5.68 -31.19
C ILE A 471 -4.06 6.66 -32.10
N ASN A 472 -3.35 7.32 -33.00
CA ASN A 472 -3.95 8.20 -34.01
C ASN A 472 -4.80 7.37 -34.99
N LYS A 473 -4.23 6.28 -35.53
CA LYS A 473 -4.93 5.39 -36.48
C LYS A 473 -6.15 4.69 -35.87
N HIS A 474 -6.00 4.08 -34.69
CA HIS A 474 -7.03 3.20 -34.11
C HIS A 474 -8.03 3.94 -33.21
N TYR A 475 -7.65 5.07 -32.61
CA TYR A 475 -8.49 5.78 -31.63
C TYR A 475 -8.76 7.25 -32.00
N LYS A 476 -8.25 7.73 -33.15
CA LYS A 476 -8.44 9.10 -33.65
C LYS A 476 -7.98 10.18 -32.66
N ILE A 477 -6.96 9.87 -31.84
CA ILE A 477 -6.41 10.83 -30.87
C ILE A 477 -5.60 11.89 -31.61
N THR A 478 -5.97 13.17 -31.41
CA THR A 478 -5.35 14.33 -32.08
C THR A 478 -4.27 15.03 -31.24
N SER A 479 -4.27 14.81 -29.93
CA SER A 479 -3.28 15.39 -29.01
C SER A 479 -3.12 14.58 -27.73
N ILE A 480 -1.93 14.63 -27.12
CA ILE A 480 -1.61 13.97 -25.85
C ILE A 480 -0.68 14.83 -24.99
N LEU A 481 -0.85 14.78 -23.67
CA LEU A 481 0.10 15.37 -22.73
C LEU A 481 1.18 14.33 -22.42
N THR A 482 2.43 14.63 -22.80
CA THR A 482 3.55 13.69 -22.60
C THR A 482 3.86 13.47 -21.11
N ARG A 483 3.48 14.41 -20.24
CA ARG A 483 3.53 14.26 -18.79
C ARG A 483 2.68 13.09 -18.25
N ASN A 484 1.66 12.64 -18.98
CA ASN A 484 0.88 11.46 -18.58
C ASN A 484 1.63 10.13 -18.81
N LEU A 485 2.86 10.17 -19.35
CA LEU A 485 3.74 9.03 -19.63
C LEU A 485 4.94 8.97 -18.67
N ASN A 486 4.78 9.48 -17.45
CA ASN A 486 5.78 9.42 -16.38
C ASN A 486 5.20 8.78 -15.10
N GLN A 487 6.04 8.55 -14.10
CA GLN A 487 5.68 7.89 -12.84
C GLN A 487 5.34 8.85 -11.70
N ASP A 488 5.38 10.17 -11.92
CA ASP A 488 5.08 11.18 -10.90
C ASP A 488 3.75 10.90 -10.17
N PRO A 489 2.66 10.45 -10.83
CA PRO A 489 1.42 10.16 -10.13
C PRO A 489 1.52 9.07 -9.06
N LEU A 490 2.41 8.10 -9.28
CA LEU A 490 2.68 7.00 -8.36
C LEU A 490 3.66 7.41 -7.26
N GLU A 491 4.71 8.19 -7.58
CA GLU A 491 5.59 8.80 -6.59
C GLU A 491 4.82 9.70 -5.61
N ASN A 492 3.88 10.50 -6.14
CA ASN A 492 2.96 11.31 -5.34
C ASN A 492 2.10 10.46 -4.42
N PHE A 493 1.62 9.31 -4.90
CA PHE A 493 0.89 8.36 -4.08
C PHE A 493 1.75 7.81 -2.94
N PHE A 494 3.01 7.44 -3.19
CA PHE A 494 3.94 7.01 -2.15
C PHE A 494 4.22 8.11 -1.12
N CYS A 495 4.36 9.37 -1.54
CA CYS A 495 4.51 10.51 -0.64
C CYS A 495 3.27 10.66 0.27
N LYS A 496 2.07 10.46 -0.27
CA LYS A 496 0.81 10.49 0.50
C LYS A 496 0.70 9.31 1.46
N VAL A 497 1.17 8.12 1.08
CA VAL A 497 1.26 6.94 1.97
C VAL A 497 2.17 7.24 3.16
N ARG A 498 3.38 7.75 2.90
CA ARG A 498 4.35 8.12 3.96
C ARG A 498 3.86 9.27 4.84
N SER A 499 3.04 10.16 4.30
CA SER A 499 2.49 11.31 5.06
C SER A 499 1.31 10.92 5.97
N ASN A 500 0.73 9.73 5.78
CA ASN A 500 -0.44 9.29 6.53
C ASN A 500 -0.13 9.05 8.03
N GLY A 501 -1.06 9.41 8.91
CA GLY A 501 -1.09 8.95 10.30
C GLY A 501 -0.22 9.68 11.33
N ILE A 502 0.94 10.25 10.94
CA ILE A 502 1.86 11.23 11.62
C ILE A 502 3.21 11.17 10.86
N ARG A 503 3.23 11.47 9.54
CA ARG A 503 4.45 11.39 8.69
C ARG A 503 5.34 10.16 8.96
N ASN A 504 4.77 8.97 8.81
CA ASN A 504 5.50 7.72 8.93
C ASN A 504 6.34 7.47 7.66
N VAL A 505 7.60 7.92 7.68
CA VAL A 505 8.51 7.84 6.52
C VAL A 505 8.79 6.41 6.05
N ASN A 506 8.62 5.41 6.92
CA ASN A 506 8.87 4.01 6.60
C ASN A 506 7.78 3.09 7.22
N PRO A 507 6.59 2.98 6.59
CA PRO A 507 5.49 2.18 7.12
C PRO A 507 5.75 0.68 7.02
N THR A 508 5.21 -0.11 7.94
CA THR A 508 5.14 -1.57 7.82
C THR A 508 4.05 -2.00 6.81
N CYS A 509 4.03 -3.26 6.40
CA CYS A 509 3.00 -3.79 5.48
C CYS A 509 1.56 -3.52 5.97
N ASP A 510 1.26 -3.75 7.25
CA ASP A 510 -0.06 -3.44 7.83
C ASP A 510 -0.38 -1.93 7.78
N GLN A 511 0.60 -1.08 8.10
CA GLN A 511 0.44 0.37 8.02
C GLN A 511 0.25 0.84 6.58
N PHE A 512 0.93 0.22 5.62
CA PHE A 512 0.80 0.46 4.20
C PHE A 512 -0.63 0.14 3.71
N ILE A 513 -1.17 -1.04 4.05
CA ILE A 513 -2.56 -1.42 3.71
C ILE A 513 -3.54 -0.38 4.27
N ASN A 514 -3.35 0.01 5.53
CA ASN A 514 -4.20 1.00 6.18
C ASN A 514 -4.10 2.40 5.53
N ALA A 515 -2.91 2.80 5.09
CA ALA A 515 -2.68 4.04 4.35
C ALA A 515 -3.30 3.99 2.95
N TYR A 516 -3.06 2.92 2.19
CA TYR A 516 -3.64 2.66 0.87
C TYR A 516 -5.17 2.75 0.93
N LYS A 517 -5.78 2.05 1.88
CA LYS A 517 -7.22 2.10 2.15
C LYS A 517 -7.72 3.51 2.45
N THR A 518 -6.96 4.25 3.24
CA THR A 518 -7.32 5.64 3.61
C THR A 518 -7.26 6.56 2.40
N LEU A 519 -6.27 6.40 1.54
CA LEU A 519 -6.09 7.21 0.33
C LEU A 519 -7.16 6.92 -0.73
N LEU A 520 -7.58 5.66 -0.87
CA LEU A 520 -8.73 5.30 -1.68
C LEU A 520 -10.01 5.98 -1.20
N ILE A 521 -10.22 6.03 0.12
CA ILE A 521 -11.40 6.66 0.71
C ILE A 521 -11.36 8.17 0.54
N ASN A 522 -10.22 8.81 0.79
CA ASN A 522 -10.09 10.26 0.73
C ASN A 522 -9.88 10.82 -0.68
N ASN A 523 -9.97 10.00 -1.74
CA ASN A 523 -9.64 10.43 -3.10
C ASN A 523 -8.26 11.09 -3.23
N PHE A 524 -7.26 10.58 -2.51
CA PHE A 524 -5.91 11.17 -2.40
C PHE A 524 -5.86 12.60 -1.83
N ALA A 525 -6.93 13.09 -1.19
CA ALA A 525 -6.89 14.30 -0.39
C ALA A 525 -6.10 13.99 0.89
N THR A 526 -4.84 14.40 0.92
CA THR A 526 -4.01 14.55 2.10
C THR A 526 -3.12 15.77 1.84
N PRO A 527 -2.74 16.57 2.86
CA PRO A 527 -1.85 17.70 2.64
C PRO A 527 -0.55 17.19 2.00
N HIS A 528 -0.16 17.75 0.85
CA HIS A 528 1.16 17.45 0.28
C HIS A 528 2.23 17.93 1.25
N SER A 529 3.32 17.17 1.38
CA SER A 529 4.46 17.65 2.14
C SER A 529 5.12 18.79 1.37
N VAL A 530 5.43 19.89 2.04
CA VAL A 530 6.20 21.03 1.49
C VAL A 530 7.54 20.58 0.85
N ASN A 531 8.04 19.40 1.24
CA ASN A 531 9.26 18.77 0.75
C ASN A 531 9.04 17.59 -0.22
N ALA A 532 7.88 17.47 -0.89
CA ALA A 532 7.63 16.39 -1.84
C ALA A 532 8.62 16.42 -3.02
N ASN A 533 9.01 15.26 -3.52
CA ASN A 533 9.99 15.14 -4.62
C ASN A 533 9.36 15.34 -6.01
N CYS A 534 8.03 15.25 -6.10
CA CYS A 534 7.23 15.34 -7.31
C CYS A 534 6.25 16.52 -7.24
N GLU A 535 5.89 17.07 -8.40
CA GLU A 535 4.89 18.13 -8.54
C GLU A 535 3.47 17.59 -8.34
N GLU A 536 2.55 18.41 -7.82
CA GLU A 536 1.16 17.99 -7.61
C GLU A 536 0.46 17.63 -8.93
N ASP A 537 -0.36 16.57 -8.88
CA ASP A 537 -1.29 16.21 -9.95
C ASP A 537 -2.74 16.52 -9.55
N ASN A 538 -3.47 17.17 -10.45
CA ASN A 538 -4.87 17.56 -10.23
C ASN A 538 -5.86 16.45 -10.65
N ASP A 539 -5.49 15.19 -10.45
CA ASP A 539 -6.28 14.02 -10.87
C ASP A 539 -7.30 13.57 -9.82
N ILE A 540 -8.43 13.03 -10.28
CA ILE A 540 -9.49 12.46 -9.43
C ILE A 540 -9.54 10.92 -9.45
N ILE A 541 -10.14 10.34 -8.41
CA ILE A 541 -10.45 8.90 -8.35
C ILE A 541 -11.76 8.61 -9.10
N LEU A 542 -11.82 7.50 -9.83
CA LEU A 542 -13.04 7.04 -10.51
C LEU A 542 -14.08 6.39 -9.57
N GLN A 543 -13.65 5.83 -8.45
CA GLN A 543 -14.52 5.10 -7.53
C GLN A 543 -15.35 6.02 -6.64
N SER A 544 -16.63 5.69 -6.44
CA SER A 544 -17.43 6.33 -5.39
C SER A 544 -17.21 5.63 -4.04
N MET A 545 -16.97 6.43 -2.99
CA MET A 545 -16.78 5.91 -1.62
C MET A 545 -18.02 5.15 -1.13
N GLU A 546 -19.21 5.56 -1.56
CA GLU A 546 -20.46 4.90 -1.21
C GLU A 546 -20.51 3.47 -1.76
N GLN A 547 -20.22 3.27 -3.06
CA GLN A 547 -20.21 1.94 -3.67
C GLN A 547 -19.15 1.02 -3.04
N PHE A 548 -17.97 1.56 -2.74
CA PHE A 548 -16.89 0.81 -2.10
C PHE A 548 -17.24 0.35 -0.68
N LEU A 549 -18.04 1.14 0.06
CA LEU A 549 -18.49 0.80 1.41
C LEU A 549 -19.77 -0.05 1.45
N THR A 550 -20.62 0.02 0.43
CA THR A 550 -21.85 -0.79 0.32
C THR A 550 -21.61 -2.19 -0.25
N GLY A 551 -20.57 -2.37 -1.07
CA GLY A 551 -20.25 -3.67 -1.69
C GLY A 551 -19.65 -4.71 -0.73
N GLY A 552 -19.40 -4.34 0.54
CA GLY A 552 -18.75 -5.17 1.54
C GLY A 552 -19.66 -6.24 2.15
N THR A 553 -20.01 -7.26 1.36
CA THR A 553 -20.34 -8.60 1.87
C THR A 553 -19.28 -9.56 1.35
N ALA A 554 -18.54 -10.15 2.29
CA ALA A 554 -17.54 -11.21 2.14
C ALA A 554 -16.91 -11.37 0.74
N CYS A 555 -15.67 -10.91 0.57
CA CYS A 555 -14.81 -11.52 -0.44
C CYS A 555 -14.69 -13.02 -0.09
N ALA A 556 -15.45 -13.86 -0.76
CA ALA A 556 -15.15 -15.29 -0.87
C ALA A 556 -13.89 -15.40 -1.74
N TYR A 557 -12.73 -15.22 -1.12
CA TYR A 557 -11.45 -15.60 -1.70
C TYR A 557 -11.23 -17.07 -1.32
N ASP A 558 -12.07 -17.96 -1.85
CA ASP A 558 -11.78 -19.39 -1.86
C ASP A 558 -10.90 -19.67 -3.07
N SER A 559 -9.67 -19.15 -3.05
CA SER A 559 -8.60 -19.81 -3.78
C SER A 559 -8.32 -21.08 -2.99
N ILE A 560 -8.70 -22.24 -3.55
CA ILE A 560 -8.35 -23.57 -3.05
C ILE A 560 -6.81 -23.64 -3.08
N GLU A 561 -6.16 -23.22 -2.00
CA GLU A 561 -4.85 -23.77 -1.66
C GLU A 561 -5.11 -25.25 -1.44
N ASN A 562 -4.49 -26.13 -2.22
CA ASN A 562 -4.51 -27.56 -1.95
C ASN A 562 -3.94 -27.77 -0.55
N ILE A 563 -4.82 -27.95 0.43
CA ILE A 563 -4.44 -28.05 1.83
C ILE A 563 -3.88 -29.47 2.05
N GLN A 564 -2.56 -29.62 2.03
CA GLN A 564 -1.94 -30.73 2.75
C GLN A 564 -2.03 -30.41 4.25
N ILE A 565 -3.13 -30.83 4.87
CA ILE A 565 -3.21 -30.87 6.34
C ILE A 565 -2.35 -32.04 6.77
N ASN A 566 -1.08 -31.79 7.07
CA ASN A 566 -0.30 -32.76 7.82
C ASN A 566 -0.91 -32.82 9.22
N VAL A 567 -1.60 -33.91 9.54
CA VAL A 567 -2.01 -34.20 10.91
C VAL A 567 -0.72 -34.46 11.68
N LEU A 568 -0.34 -33.54 12.56
CA LEU A 568 0.90 -33.62 13.33
C LEU A 568 0.69 -34.56 14.53
N MET A 569 0.42 -35.83 14.26
CA MET A 569 0.50 -36.90 15.23
C MET A 569 1.89 -37.51 15.14
N ASP A 570 2.87 -36.90 15.81
CA ASP A 570 4.16 -37.55 16.04
C ASP A 570 4.22 -38.05 17.48
N GLU A 571 4.70 -39.29 17.59
CA GLU A 571 5.01 -40.05 18.80
C GLU A 571 5.91 -39.24 19.76
N LEU A 572 5.74 -39.52 21.05
CA LEU A 572 6.44 -38.88 22.15
C LEU A 572 7.94 -39.23 22.12
N GLU A 573 8.75 -38.44 21.41
CA GLU A 573 10.21 -38.54 21.54
C GLU A 573 10.66 -38.11 22.96
N THR A 574 11.43 -38.99 23.59
CA THR A 574 12.04 -38.82 24.90
C THR A 574 13.23 -37.86 24.85
N PRO A 575 13.48 -37.04 25.88
CA PRO A 575 14.59 -36.08 25.85
C PRO A 575 15.91 -36.73 26.29
N THR A 576 16.96 -36.58 25.48
CA THR A 576 18.36 -36.81 25.87
C THR A 576 19.03 -35.54 26.46
N GLU A 577 19.60 -35.76 27.66
CA GLU A 577 20.78 -35.20 28.37
C GLU A 577 21.03 -33.68 28.65
N PRO A 578 21.66 -33.34 29.81
CA PRO A 578 21.09 -32.35 30.74
C PRO A 578 22.12 -31.47 31.51
N SER A 579 22.17 -30.15 31.26
CA SER A 579 22.65 -29.20 32.30
C SER A 579 22.23 -27.76 32.03
N GLN A 580 22.45 -27.22 30.82
CA GLN A 580 21.87 -25.93 30.41
C GLN A 580 20.40 -26.02 29.98
N LYS A 581 19.97 -27.20 29.51
CA LYS A 581 18.59 -27.53 29.14
C LYS A 581 17.63 -27.41 30.33
N ILE A 582 18.06 -27.87 31.51
CA ILE A 582 17.23 -27.94 32.73
C ILE A 582 16.76 -26.54 33.18
N ILE A 583 17.64 -25.53 33.23
CA ILE A 583 17.28 -24.17 33.66
C ILE A 583 16.39 -23.49 32.61
N GLY A 584 16.70 -23.67 31.32
CA GLY A 584 15.88 -23.18 30.21
C GLY A 584 14.46 -23.78 30.22
N ASP A 585 14.36 -25.07 30.55
CA ASP A 585 13.09 -25.78 30.66
C ASP A 585 12.27 -25.30 31.86
N LEU A 586 12.88 -25.04 33.02
CA LEU A 586 12.18 -24.50 34.19
C LEU A 586 11.59 -23.10 33.90
N ILE A 587 12.38 -22.20 33.32
CA ILE A 587 11.91 -20.84 32.96
C ILE A 587 10.77 -20.92 31.93
N SER A 588 10.89 -21.81 30.95
CA SER A 588 9.86 -22.07 29.94
C SER A 588 8.56 -22.57 30.57
N GLN A 589 8.65 -23.52 31.50
CA GLN A 589 7.50 -24.07 32.23
C GLN A 589 6.78 -22.99 33.07
N GLU A 590 7.52 -22.21 33.86
CA GLU A 590 6.94 -21.14 34.68
C GLU A 590 6.36 -20.01 33.81
N THR A 591 6.96 -19.72 32.65
CA THR A 591 6.39 -18.78 31.67
C THR A 591 5.04 -19.27 31.13
N LYS A 592 4.96 -20.54 30.70
CA LYS A 592 3.71 -21.16 30.22
C LYS A 592 2.63 -21.15 31.30
N LYS A 593 2.99 -21.47 32.54
CA LYS A 593 2.10 -21.43 33.72
C LYS A 593 1.56 -20.02 33.97
N TYR A 594 2.43 -19.01 33.90
CA TYR A 594 2.04 -17.61 34.04
C TYR A 594 1.06 -17.15 32.94
N VAL A 595 1.32 -17.51 31.69
CA VAL A 595 0.42 -17.21 30.55
C VAL A 595 -0.92 -17.93 30.71
N ALA A 596 -0.92 -19.19 31.15
CA ALA A 596 -2.14 -19.96 31.44
C ALA A 596 -3.01 -19.27 32.50
N GLY A 597 -2.40 -18.78 33.59
CA GLY A 597 -3.09 -17.97 34.60
C GLY A 597 -3.74 -16.70 34.03
N SER A 598 -3.06 -16.02 33.09
CA SER A 598 -3.60 -14.84 32.40
C SER A 598 -4.80 -15.16 31.50
N VAL A 599 -4.75 -16.29 30.77
CA VAL A 599 -5.86 -16.79 29.95
C VAL A 599 -7.07 -17.11 30.83
N LEU A 600 -6.87 -17.85 31.92
CA LEU A 600 -7.93 -18.20 32.87
C LEU A 600 -8.52 -16.96 33.55
N LYS A 601 -7.72 -15.93 33.84
CA LYS A 601 -8.21 -14.65 34.38
C LYS A 601 -9.21 -13.98 33.43
N GLN A 602 -8.92 -13.99 32.14
CA GLN A 602 -9.84 -13.46 31.13
C GLN A 602 -11.07 -14.36 30.92
N ALA A 603 -10.89 -15.68 30.97
CA ALA A 603 -11.98 -16.63 30.83
C ALA A 603 -12.95 -16.54 32.03
N ARG A 604 -12.44 -16.38 33.26
CA ARG A 604 -13.25 -16.16 34.46
C ARG A 604 -14.10 -14.89 34.35
N ALA A 605 -13.52 -13.81 33.83
CA ALA A 605 -14.23 -12.54 33.69
C ALA A 605 -15.34 -12.57 32.63
N LYS A 606 -15.19 -13.37 31.56
CA LYS A 606 -16.06 -13.33 30.37
C LYS A 606 -16.97 -14.54 30.18
N VAL A 607 -16.61 -15.71 30.73
CA VAL A 607 -17.29 -16.98 30.46
C VAL A 607 -17.91 -17.56 31.73
N PHE A 608 -17.12 -17.76 32.79
CA PHE A 608 -17.56 -18.47 33.99
C PHE A 608 -17.55 -17.59 35.25
N LYS A 609 -17.95 -16.33 35.11
CA LYS A 609 -17.99 -15.40 36.24
C LYS A 609 -18.90 -15.94 37.34
N ASN A 610 -18.35 -16.12 38.55
CA ASN A 610 -19.04 -16.67 39.72
C ASN A 610 -19.49 -18.14 39.59
N CYS A 611 -18.91 -18.93 38.69
CA CYS A 611 -19.18 -20.37 38.63
C CYS A 611 -18.28 -21.13 39.63
N PRO A 612 -18.83 -21.71 40.71
CA PRO A 612 -18.03 -22.44 41.69
C PRO A 612 -17.39 -23.69 41.09
N VAL A 613 -18.12 -24.44 40.26
CA VAL A 613 -17.62 -25.66 39.60
C VAL A 613 -16.37 -25.35 38.77
N CYS A 614 -16.44 -24.40 37.83
CA CYS A 614 -15.28 -24.00 37.02
C CYS A 614 -14.12 -23.44 37.84
N THR A 615 -14.42 -22.73 38.93
CA THR A 615 -13.38 -22.20 39.82
C THR A 615 -12.63 -23.33 40.52
N ASP A 616 -13.34 -24.37 40.95
CA ASP A 616 -12.78 -25.49 41.71
C ASP A 616 -11.80 -26.34 40.89
N PHE A 617 -12.11 -26.65 39.62
CA PHE A 617 -11.26 -27.52 38.80
C PHE A 617 -10.24 -26.78 37.91
N LEU A 618 -10.43 -25.49 37.59
CA LEU A 618 -9.48 -24.74 36.75
C LEU A 618 -8.43 -23.96 37.56
N ILE A 619 -8.72 -23.64 38.82
CA ILE A 619 -7.85 -22.82 39.67
C ILE A 619 -7.28 -23.69 40.78
N ALA A 620 -5.95 -23.69 40.91
CA ALA A 620 -5.28 -24.42 41.97
C ALA A 620 -5.66 -23.87 43.34
N LYS A 621 -5.96 -24.77 44.28
CA LYS A 621 -6.27 -24.44 45.69
C LYS A 621 -5.01 -24.07 46.47
N GLN A 622 -3.91 -24.79 46.23
CA GLN A 622 -2.61 -24.55 46.86
C GLN A 622 -1.74 -23.66 45.98
N LYS A 623 -1.09 -22.66 46.60
CA LYS A 623 -0.14 -21.77 45.93
C LYS A 623 1.28 -22.24 46.24
N GLN A 624 2.02 -22.61 45.20
CA GLN A 624 3.43 -22.98 45.33
C GLN A 624 4.28 -21.71 45.50
N GLU A 625 4.93 -21.57 46.65
CA GLU A 625 5.75 -20.38 46.96
C GLU A 625 6.95 -20.22 46.03
N THR A 626 7.48 -21.34 45.54
CA THR A 626 8.57 -21.40 44.58
C THR A 626 8.16 -21.00 43.15
N SER A 627 6.86 -20.84 42.88
CA SER A 627 6.39 -20.48 41.53
C SER A 627 6.60 -18.99 41.23
N PHE A 628 6.89 -18.68 39.97
CA PHE A 628 7.04 -17.30 39.49
C PHE A 628 5.75 -16.49 39.70
N ILE A 629 4.58 -17.13 39.56
CA ILE A 629 3.28 -16.48 39.81
C ILE A 629 3.20 -15.97 41.26
N TYR A 630 3.66 -16.78 42.22
CA TYR A 630 3.69 -16.42 43.64
C TYR A 630 4.62 -15.25 43.91
N GLN A 631 5.83 -15.32 43.38
CA GLN A 631 6.83 -14.26 43.56
C GLN A 631 6.40 -12.93 42.93
N ARG A 632 5.63 -12.98 41.84
CA ARG A 632 5.17 -11.78 41.11
C ARG A 632 3.82 -11.21 41.59
N ASP A 633 3.06 -11.93 42.39
CA ASP A 633 1.76 -11.44 42.88
C ASP A 633 1.93 -10.55 44.12
N TYR A 634 1.91 -9.23 43.92
CA TYR A 634 2.01 -8.23 45.00
C TYR A 634 0.99 -8.42 46.12
N THR A 635 -0.23 -8.83 45.79
CA THR A 635 -1.35 -8.95 46.75
C THR A 635 -1.62 -10.38 47.17
N LYS A 636 -0.89 -11.34 46.57
CA LYS A 636 -1.12 -12.79 46.65
C LYS A 636 -2.54 -13.23 46.29
N LYS A 637 -3.41 -12.35 45.76
CA LYS A 637 -4.81 -12.61 45.39
C LYS A 637 -5.15 -12.12 43.98
N SER A 638 -4.25 -11.42 43.30
CA SER A 638 -4.52 -10.75 42.02
C SER A 638 -4.27 -11.62 40.81
N LEU A 639 -3.45 -12.67 40.94
CA LEU A 639 -3.11 -13.59 39.87
C LEU A 639 -3.83 -14.94 40.06
N ILE A 640 -4.15 -15.59 38.93
CA ILE A 640 -4.78 -16.91 38.92
C ILE A 640 -3.70 -17.97 38.75
N TYR A 641 -3.75 -18.99 39.59
CA TYR A 641 -2.90 -20.17 39.53
C TYR A 641 -3.68 -21.27 38.79
N PRO A 642 -3.25 -21.70 37.60
CA PRO A 642 -3.91 -22.78 36.88
C PRO A 642 -3.78 -24.10 37.66
N SER A 643 -4.81 -24.95 37.61
CA SER A 643 -4.70 -26.34 38.06
C SER A 643 -3.72 -27.13 37.19
N THR A 644 -3.21 -28.26 37.69
CA THR A 644 -2.27 -29.12 36.96
C THR A 644 -2.89 -29.66 35.68
N GLU A 645 -4.12 -30.18 35.76
CA GLU A 645 -4.86 -30.71 34.63
C GLU A 645 -5.03 -29.69 33.48
N ILE A 646 -5.43 -28.44 33.76
CA ILE A 646 -5.60 -27.44 32.68
C ILE A 646 -4.25 -26.95 32.15
N LEU A 647 -3.22 -26.96 32.99
CA LEU A 647 -1.88 -26.57 32.60
C LEU A 647 -1.30 -27.55 31.56
N GLU A 648 -1.54 -28.86 31.71
CA GLU A 648 -1.12 -29.86 30.71
C GLU A 648 -1.81 -29.62 29.36
N VAL A 649 -3.13 -29.43 29.36
CA VAL A 649 -3.86 -29.09 28.12
C VAL A 649 -3.29 -27.83 27.46
N MET A 650 -2.97 -26.80 28.24
CA MET A 650 -2.39 -25.58 27.69
C MET A 650 -0.95 -25.76 27.20
N LYS A 651 -0.14 -26.63 27.82
CA LYS A 651 1.20 -26.99 27.34
C LYS A 651 1.12 -27.67 25.97
N ASP A 652 0.19 -28.60 25.79
CA ASP A 652 -0.05 -29.26 24.50
C ASP A 652 -0.47 -28.25 23.44
N MET A 653 -1.40 -27.35 23.77
CA MET A 653 -1.79 -26.26 22.89
C MET A 653 -0.59 -25.39 22.50
N PHE A 654 0.27 -24.99 23.45
CA PHE A 654 1.46 -24.20 23.14
C PHE A 654 2.44 -24.92 22.22
N ARG A 655 2.63 -26.24 22.40
CA ARG A 655 3.47 -27.08 21.54
C ARG A 655 2.90 -27.14 20.12
N LEU A 656 1.62 -27.47 19.97
CA LEU A 656 0.95 -27.55 18.67
C LEU A 656 0.95 -26.22 17.93
N ILE A 657 0.65 -25.11 18.63
CA ILE A 657 0.72 -23.76 18.04
C ILE A 657 2.15 -23.49 17.52
N SER A 658 3.17 -23.81 18.32
CA SER A 658 4.56 -23.55 17.94
C SER A 658 4.99 -24.39 16.72
N LYS A 659 4.58 -25.67 16.66
CA LYS A 659 4.87 -26.55 15.51
C LYS A 659 4.21 -26.03 14.23
N CYS A 660 2.92 -25.68 14.29
CA CYS A 660 2.19 -25.09 13.16
C CYS A 660 2.83 -23.77 12.65
N ILE A 661 3.30 -22.92 13.56
CA ILE A 661 4.00 -21.66 13.19
C ILE A 661 5.34 -21.96 12.50
N GLN A 662 6.05 -23.01 12.90
CA GLN A 662 7.35 -23.36 12.32
C GLN A 662 7.21 -23.96 10.90
N GLU A 663 6.11 -24.66 10.63
CA GLU A 663 5.87 -25.32 9.35
C GLU A 663 5.43 -24.34 8.24
N SER A 664 4.45 -23.48 8.52
CA SER A 664 3.86 -22.61 7.49
C SER A 664 3.32 -21.29 8.07
N PRO A 665 4.21 -20.42 8.61
CA PRO A 665 3.81 -19.16 9.24
C PRO A 665 3.14 -18.16 8.27
N GLU A 666 3.41 -18.29 6.98
CA GLU A 666 2.85 -17.46 5.92
C GLU A 666 1.41 -17.83 5.56
N SER A 667 0.94 -19.03 5.89
CA SER A 667 -0.37 -19.54 5.45
C SER A 667 -1.51 -18.59 5.84
N ARG A 668 -2.43 -18.36 4.89
CA ARG A 668 -3.65 -17.56 5.12
C ARG A 668 -4.64 -18.25 6.05
N LEU A 669 -4.50 -19.56 6.24
CA LEU A 669 -5.37 -20.40 7.07
C LEU A 669 -4.72 -20.79 8.40
N LEU A 670 -3.54 -20.25 8.73
CA LEU A 670 -2.74 -20.65 9.90
C LEU A 670 -3.57 -20.75 11.20
N PRO A 671 -4.41 -19.77 11.60
CA PRO A 671 -5.19 -19.89 12.84
C PRO A 671 -6.24 -21.01 12.80
N ASP A 672 -6.79 -21.31 11.62
CA ASP A 672 -7.79 -22.37 11.45
C ASP A 672 -7.10 -23.75 11.43
N VAL A 673 -5.92 -23.88 10.82
CA VAL A 673 -5.05 -25.07 10.90
C VAL A 673 -4.61 -25.34 12.34
N ILE A 674 -4.17 -24.31 13.06
CA ILE A 674 -3.80 -24.40 14.48
C ILE A 674 -5.01 -24.87 15.29
N LYS A 675 -6.18 -24.26 15.05
CA LYS A 675 -7.40 -24.61 15.78
C LYS A 675 -7.79 -26.07 15.55
N PHE A 676 -7.74 -26.54 14.31
CA PHE A 676 -8.02 -27.93 13.95
C PHE A 676 -7.06 -28.91 14.66
N ASN A 677 -5.75 -28.65 14.60
CA ASN A 677 -4.74 -29.47 15.27
C ASN A 677 -4.95 -29.49 16.80
N ILE A 678 -5.30 -28.37 17.41
CA ILE A 678 -5.63 -28.31 18.84
C ILE A 678 -6.90 -29.12 19.15
N GLU A 679 -7.93 -29.03 18.32
CA GLU A 679 -9.21 -29.71 18.56
C GLU A 679 -9.09 -31.24 18.50
N ILE A 680 -8.14 -31.77 17.72
CA ILE A 680 -7.84 -33.19 17.59
C ILE A 680 -6.77 -33.66 18.59
N GLY A 681 -5.70 -32.88 18.75
CA GLY A 681 -4.50 -33.29 19.50
C GLY A 681 -4.52 -33.01 21.00
N CYS A 682 -5.46 -32.20 21.52
CA CYS A 682 -5.53 -31.87 22.95
C CYS A 682 -6.69 -32.57 23.67
N ASN A 683 -6.42 -33.10 24.87
CA ASN A 683 -7.45 -33.70 25.72
C ASN A 683 -8.22 -32.64 26.53
N PHE A 684 -9.44 -32.31 26.10
CA PHE A 684 -10.28 -31.30 26.77
C PHE A 684 -11.20 -31.85 27.88
N PHE A 685 -10.99 -33.08 28.38
CA PHE A 685 -11.88 -33.71 29.35
C PHE A 685 -12.14 -32.86 30.60
N ILE A 686 -11.11 -32.17 31.12
CA ILE A 686 -11.24 -31.23 32.25
C ILE A 686 -12.33 -30.16 32.01
N LEU A 687 -12.49 -29.68 30.79
CA LEU A 687 -13.48 -28.63 30.48
C LEU A 687 -14.92 -29.15 30.52
N ASN A 688 -15.12 -30.47 30.39
CA ASN A 688 -16.43 -31.11 30.43
C ASN A 688 -16.98 -31.29 31.86
N LYS A 689 -16.16 -31.07 32.89
CA LYS A 689 -16.57 -31.12 34.30
C LYS A 689 -17.68 -30.10 34.64
N CYS A 690 -17.85 -29.05 33.83
CA CYS A 690 -18.99 -28.13 33.92
C CYS A 690 -19.79 -28.13 32.60
N LYS A 691 -20.91 -28.87 32.56
CA LYS A 691 -21.79 -28.96 31.38
C LYS A 691 -22.29 -27.59 30.89
N ALA A 692 -22.52 -26.64 31.81
CA ALA A 692 -23.02 -25.31 31.48
C ALA A 692 -22.02 -24.46 30.66
N HIS A 693 -20.71 -24.61 30.89
CA HIS A 693 -19.68 -23.76 30.28
C HIS A 693 -18.75 -24.49 29.31
N ALA A 694 -18.75 -25.83 29.27
CA ALA A 694 -17.79 -26.66 28.53
C ALA A 694 -17.50 -26.15 27.10
N THR A 695 -18.53 -26.01 26.28
CA THR A 695 -18.38 -25.59 24.87
C THR A 695 -17.87 -24.16 24.74
N THR A 696 -18.43 -23.22 25.52
CA THR A 696 -18.02 -21.81 25.49
C THR A 696 -16.60 -21.61 26.00
N LEU A 697 -16.21 -22.38 27.02
CA LEU A 697 -14.89 -22.32 27.63
C LEU A 697 -13.82 -22.88 26.69
N LYS A 698 -14.08 -24.04 26.07
CA LYS A 698 -13.20 -24.62 25.03
C LYS A 698 -12.94 -23.62 23.92
N LYS A 699 -14.01 -23.08 23.30
CA LYS A 699 -13.89 -22.10 22.20
C LYS A 699 -13.13 -20.84 22.62
N PHE A 700 -13.41 -20.32 23.83
CA PHE A 700 -12.77 -19.11 24.33
C PHE A 700 -11.28 -19.31 24.59
N ILE A 701 -10.90 -20.37 25.32
CA ILE A 701 -9.50 -20.69 25.65
C ILE A 701 -8.71 -20.90 24.37
N ILE A 702 -9.20 -21.73 23.44
CA ILE A 702 -8.51 -21.96 22.15
C ILE A 702 -8.27 -20.64 21.42
N SER A 703 -9.32 -19.84 21.20
CA SER A 703 -9.18 -18.58 20.45
C SER A 703 -8.23 -17.57 21.10
N LEU A 704 -8.25 -17.48 22.44
CA LEU A 704 -7.44 -16.52 23.17
C LEU A 704 -5.97 -16.95 23.22
N THR A 705 -5.71 -18.24 23.41
CA THR A 705 -4.35 -18.79 23.42
C THR A 705 -3.69 -18.62 22.05
N ILE A 706 -4.37 -18.98 20.96
CA ILE A 706 -3.88 -18.75 19.59
C ILE A 706 -3.52 -17.28 19.38
N LYS A 707 -4.43 -16.37 19.78
CA LYS A 707 -4.22 -14.93 19.64
C LYS A 707 -3.00 -14.43 20.41
N ILE A 708 -2.83 -14.84 21.66
CA ILE A 708 -1.71 -14.40 22.52
C ILE A 708 -0.38 -14.89 21.95
N VAL A 709 -0.32 -16.18 21.57
CA VAL A 709 0.93 -16.79 21.09
C VAL A 709 1.34 -16.20 19.74
N LEU A 710 0.43 -16.08 18.77
CA LEU A 710 0.74 -15.48 17.46
C LEU A 710 1.18 -14.02 17.59
N TYR A 711 0.51 -13.24 18.45
CA TYR A 711 0.90 -11.86 18.70
C TYR A 711 2.29 -11.77 19.35
N SER A 712 2.53 -12.60 20.37
CA SER A 712 3.83 -12.66 21.06
C SER A 712 4.95 -13.07 20.10
N TRP A 713 4.69 -14.05 19.23
CA TRP A 713 5.64 -14.51 18.23
C TRP A 713 5.98 -13.41 17.21
N CYS A 714 4.98 -12.76 16.62
CA CYS A 714 5.19 -11.61 15.72
C CYS A 714 6.00 -10.50 16.41
N MET A 715 5.67 -10.18 17.66
CA MET A 715 6.41 -9.19 18.44
C MET A 715 7.86 -9.62 18.72
N GLY A 716 8.10 -10.91 18.96
CA GLY A 716 9.44 -11.47 19.08
C GLY A 716 10.27 -11.26 17.81
N VAL A 717 9.73 -11.64 16.65
CA VAL A 717 10.36 -11.42 15.34
C VAL A 717 10.64 -9.93 15.12
N ASN A 718 9.67 -9.06 15.40
CA ASN A 718 9.82 -7.61 15.26
C ASN A 718 10.88 -7.01 16.18
N LYS A 719 11.07 -7.56 17.39
CA LYS A 719 12.15 -7.11 18.29
C LYS A 719 13.52 -7.48 17.73
N ILE A 720 13.65 -8.66 17.12
CA ILE A 720 14.89 -9.11 16.46
C ILE A 720 15.18 -8.24 15.22
N LEU A 721 14.19 -7.98 14.36
CA LEU A 721 14.33 -7.08 13.20
C LEU A 721 14.81 -5.67 13.58
N LYS A 722 14.48 -5.23 14.81
CA LYS A 722 14.87 -3.92 15.36
C LYS A 722 16.16 -3.97 16.18
N GLY A 723 16.81 -5.12 16.31
CA GLY A 723 18.02 -5.28 17.12
C GLY A 723 17.80 -5.21 18.64
N LYS A 724 16.54 -5.24 19.10
CA LYS A 724 16.21 -5.15 20.53
C LYS A 724 16.47 -6.44 21.29
N ILE A 725 16.50 -7.57 20.58
CA ILE A 725 16.77 -8.90 21.11
C ILE A 725 17.74 -9.60 20.15
N THR A 726 18.82 -10.16 20.71
CA THR A 726 19.82 -10.93 19.97
C THR A 726 19.78 -12.43 20.30
N LYS A 727 19.29 -12.80 21.49
CA LYS A 727 19.08 -14.20 21.90
C LYS A 727 17.66 -14.66 21.56
N PHE A 728 17.53 -15.72 20.77
CA PHE A 728 16.25 -16.31 20.38
C PHE A 728 16.43 -17.80 20.07
N ASN A 729 15.31 -18.51 19.91
CA ASN A 729 15.34 -19.92 19.51
C ASN A 729 15.82 -20.04 18.05
N GLU A 730 17.01 -20.58 17.84
CA GLU A 730 17.65 -20.71 16.52
C GLU A 730 16.94 -21.70 15.58
N ASN A 731 16.13 -22.62 16.15
CA ASN A 731 15.29 -23.55 15.37
C ASN A 731 14.14 -22.82 14.65
N ASP A 732 13.82 -21.58 15.05
CA ASP A 732 12.80 -20.75 14.39
C ASP A 732 13.41 -20.03 13.16
N LYS A 733 13.23 -20.63 11.98
CA LYS A 733 13.77 -20.14 10.70
C LYS A 733 13.46 -18.67 10.44
N ILE A 734 12.27 -18.19 10.83
CA ILE A 734 11.86 -16.79 10.63
C ILE A 734 12.63 -15.84 11.55
N LYS A 735 12.88 -16.23 12.80
CA LYS A 735 13.72 -15.43 13.71
C LYS A 735 15.17 -15.38 13.25
N THR A 736 15.69 -16.50 12.72
CA THR A 736 17.02 -16.54 12.11
C THR A 736 17.10 -15.63 10.88
N GLN A 737 16.08 -15.64 10.01
CA GLN A 737 15.97 -14.71 8.88
C GLN A 737 15.92 -13.25 9.34
N ALA A 738 15.12 -12.93 10.37
CA ALA A 738 15.04 -11.59 10.94
C ALA A 738 16.38 -11.10 11.51
N CYS A 739 17.12 -11.98 12.17
CA CYS A 739 18.46 -11.66 12.70
C CYS A 739 19.46 -11.40 11.56
N LYS A 740 19.45 -12.23 10.51
CA LYS A 740 20.28 -12.03 9.32
C LYS A 740 19.96 -10.68 8.66
N TYR A 741 18.67 -10.39 8.47
CA TYR A 741 18.22 -9.10 7.92
C TYR A 741 18.74 -7.93 8.76
N TYR A 742 18.59 -7.99 10.09
CA TYR A 742 19.10 -6.95 10.98
C TYR A 742 20.62 -6.77 10.83
N LYS A 743 21.41 -7.85 10.86
CA LYS A 743 22.88 -7.78 10.70
C LYS A 743 23.30 -7.14 9.37
N THR A 744 22.60 -7.44 8.28
CA THR A 744 22.88 -6.86 6.96
C THR A 744 22.55 -5.37 6.88
N HIS A 745 21.42 -4.95 7.46
CA HIS A 745 20.94 -3.57 7.35
C HIS A 745 21.33 -2.65 8.52
N ALA A 746 21.83 -3.18 9.64
CA ALA A 746 22.30 -2.39 10.78
C ALA A 746 23.55 -1.55 10.43
N LYS A 747 24.44 -2.06 9.58
CA LYS A 747 25.64 -1.35 9.10
C LYS A 747 25.33 -0.06 8.31
N TYR A 748 24.11 0.08 7.81
CA TYR A 748 23.65 1.25 7.06
C TYR A 748 22.87 2.26 7.92
N LYS A 749 22.57 1.94 9.19
CA LYS A 749 21.90 2.87 10.13
C LYS A 749 22.88 3.69 10.98
N SER A 750 24.16 3.34 10.96
CA SER A 750 25.22 4.02 11.70
C SER A 750 26.06 4.97 10.84
N LYS A 751 25.52 5.43 9.69
CA LYS A 751 26.14 6.44 8.83
C LYS A 751 25.17 7.56 8.52
#